data_AF-A0A1V8U3N7-F1
#
_entry.id   AF-A0A1V8U3N7-F1
#
_cell.length_a   1.000
_cell.length_b   1.000
_cell.length_c   1.000
_cell.angle_alpha   90.00
_cell.angle_beta   90.00
_cell.angle_gamma   90.00
#
_symmetry.space_group_name_H-M   'P 1'
#
loop_
_entity.id
_entity.type
_entity.pdbx_description
1 polymer ?
#
loop_
_entity_poly.entity_id
_entity_poly.type
_entity_poly.pdbx_seq_one_letter_code
_entity_poly.pdbx_strand_id
1 'polypeptide(L)'
;MATTQQSSLMALEVQDGDRAVRFCEGTSFGADRSVAGELVFQTGMVGYPESITDPSYRGQILVITFPLIGNYGVPSREDRDAILKDLSAHFEAAEIHIAGLIVASYSGEEYSHHLATSSLGTWLKEQNVPAVYGVDTRALTKRIREQGSMLGRLLKQTGTRKMLALNGAVTPSGAATPTGSATPAVQNGHANGLAAPNGSNGYFGNKTKDVPVFEEIDWYNPNVRNLVADVSTSKPKVYSPDASIALHHPSGRPVRVVCVDVGLKYNQLRCLVKRGVEVEVVPWDYDFPKLAGKEYDGLFISNGPGDPALMTDTVEHIRTTMDEARIPIFGICLGHQLLARAAGADTLKMKFGNRGHNIPCTNLLSGKCYITSQNHGFAVDADTLPNDWSELFVNANDHSNEGIRHKDRPYFSVQFHPESAPGPRDTEFLFDVFISTITDVIKDSSKMRTPVKFPGGDAAANAAAKPRVNVKKVLVLGSGGLSIGQAGEFDYSGSQAIKALKEEGIYTILINPNIATIQTSKGLADKVYFLPVNADFVRKVIKLERPDAIYCTFGGQTALSVGIKLKDEFEELGVKVLGTPIDTIITTEDRELFARSMESIGAPCAKSKSANNLEEALEAVETIGYPVIIRAAYALGGLGSGFADNKEQLIDLCNKAFAASPQILIERSMKGWKEVEYEVVRDAQDNCITVCNMENFDPLGIHTGDSIVVAPS
;
A
#
# COMPACT_ATOMS: atom_id res chain seq x y z
N MET A 1 -12.04 20.05 -35.47
CA MET A 1 -13.39 19.49 -35.26
C MET A 1 -13.20 18.09 -34.71
N ALA A 2 -13.29 17.92 -33.38
CA ALA A 2 -13.24 16.60 -32.76
C ALA A 2 -14.58 15.91 -33.04
N THR A 3 -14.55 14.81 -33.78
CA THR A 3 -15.69 13.91 -33.91
C THR A 3 -16.03 13.39 -32.52
N THR A 4 -17.19 13.77 -31.99
CA THR A 4 -17.78 13.20 -30.78
C THR A 4 -17.99 11.71 -31.03
N GLN A 5 -17.03 10.89 -30.64
CA GLN A 5 -17.16 9.44 -30.65
C GLN A 5 -18.29 9.11 -29.67
N GLN A 6 -19.42 8.65 -30.19
CA GLN A 6 -20.58 8.30 -29.38
C GLN A 6 -20.13 7.24 -28.38
N SER A 7 -20.19 7.55 -27.08
CA SER A 7 -19.70 6.69 -26.02
C SER A 7 -20.45 5.35 -26.06
N SER A 8 -19.76 4.24 -26.32
CA SER A 8 -20.40 2.92 -26.36
C SER A 8 -20.67 2.42 -24.93
N LEU A 9 -21.84 1.85 -24.69
CA LEU A 9 -22.17 1.22 -23.41
C LEU A 9 -21.60 -0.21 -23.36
N MET A 10 -21.29 -0.66 -22.15
CA MET A 10 -21.03 -2.06 -21.85
C MET A 10 -21.89 -2.52 -20.68
N ALA A 11 -22.35 -3.78 -20.73
CA ALA A 11 -23.00 -4.43 -19.59
C ALA A 11 -22.03 -5.37 -18.89
N LEU A 12 -21.98 -5.30 -17.56
CA LEU A 12 -21.33 -6.31 -16.74
C LEU A 12 -22.36 -7.35 -16.32
N GLU A 13 -22.12 -8.59 -16.69
CA GLU A 13 -22.85 -9.74 -16.18
C GLU A 13 -21.96 -10.61 -15.32
N VAL A 14 -22.51 -11.08 -14.20
CA VAL A 14 -21.84 -11.97 -13.25
C VAL A 14 -22.59 -13.29 -13.16
N GLN A 15 -21.85 -14.39 -13.02
CA GLN A 15 -22.43 -15.71 -12.87
C GLN A 15 -22.85 -15.94 -11.41
N ASP A 16 -24.09 -16.39 -11.20
CA ASP A 16 -24.65 -16.75 -9.89
C ASP A 16 -25.29 -18.14 -10.00
N GLY A 17 -24.50 -19.18 -9.73
CA GLY A 17 -24.86 -20.57 -10.08
C GLY A 17 -25.05 -20.73 -11.59
N ASP A 18 -26.22 -21.24 -11.99
CA ASP A 18 -26.59 -21.39 -13.41
C ASP A 18 -27.18 -20.10 -14.02
N ARG A 19 -27.31 -19.02 -13.25
CA ARG A 19 -27.94 -17.78 -13.70
C ARG A 19 -26.90 -16.74 -14.11
N ALA A 20 -27.22 -15.98 -15.15
CA ALA A 20 -26.54 -14.73 -15.46
C ALA A 20 -27.28 -13.56 -14.80
N VAL A 21 -26.57 -12.77 -14.00
CA VAL A 21 -27.11 -11.56 -13.38
C VAL A 21 -26.48 -10.35 -14.03
N ARG A 22 -27.29 -9.49 -14.66
CA ARG A 22 -26.83 -8.16 -15.09
C ARG A 22 -26.60 -7.29 -13.88
N PHE A 23 -25.32 -7.06 -13.57
CA PHE A 23 -24.91 -6.31 -12.39
C PHE A 23 -25.07 -4.81 -12.62
N CYS A 24 -24.55 -4.29 -13.73
CA CYS A 24 -24.67 -2.89 -14.11
C CYS A 24 -24.43 -2.67 -15.60
N GLU A 25 -24.72 -1.46 -16.06
CA GLU A 25 -24.30 -0.91 -17.34
C GLU A 25 -23.35 0.25 -17.06
N GLY A 26 -22.31 0.39 -17.88
CA GLY A 26 -21.34 1.48 -17.76
C GLY A 26 -20.87 1.94 -19.13
N THR A 27 -19.95 2.89 -19.13
CA THR A 27 -19.43 3.49 -20.36
C THR A 27 -18.08 2.86 -20.71
N SER A 28 -17.94 2.44 -21.96
CA SER A 28 -16.68 1.92 -22.49
C SER A 28 -15.64 3.02 -22.61
N PHE A 29 -14.41 2.71 -22.22
CA PHE A 29 -13.24 3.57 -22.48
C PHE A 29 -12.03 2.81 -23.04
N GLY A 30 -12.09 1.46 -23.06
CA GLY A 30 -11.09 0.58 -23.66
C GLY A 30 -11.46 0.14 -25.08
N ALA A 31 -11.02 -1.05 -25.46
CA ALA A 31 -11.31 -1.66 -26.75
C ALA A 31 -12.80 -2.02 -26.92
N ASP A 32 -13.30 -1.91 -28.14
CA ASP A 32 -14.72 -2.07 -28.48
C ASP A 32 -15.09 -3.54 -28.77
N ARG A 33 -14.97 -4.40 -27.75
CA ARG A 33 -15.25 -5.85 -27.81
C ARG A 33 -15.80 -6.41 -26.50
N SER A 34 -16.45 -7.56 -26.56
CA SER A 34 -16.83 -8.31 -25.35
C SER A 34 -15.69 -9.21 -24.85
N VAL A 35 -15.72 -9.53 -23.56
CA VAL A 35 -14.79 -10.47 -22.92
C VAL A 35 -15.43 -11.20 -21.75
N ALA A 36 -15.00 -12.44 -21.50
CA ALA A 36 -15.37 -13.23 -20.33
C ALA A 36 -14.10 -13.72 -19.60
N GLY A 37 -14.18 -13.87 -18.28
CA GLY A 37 -13.06 -14.32 -17.46
C GLY A 37 -13.43 -14.44 -15.98
N GLU A 38 -12.45 -14.78 -15.15
CA GLU A 38 -12.62 -14.72 -13.68
C GLU A 38 -12.61 -13.26 -13.23
N LEU A 39 -13.65 -12.85 -12.51
CA LEU A 39 -13.80 -11.53 -11.97
C LEU A 39 -13.08 -11.42 -10.62
N VAL A 40 -12.12 -10.51 -10.52
CA VAL A 40 -11.28 -10.30 -9.33
C VAL A 40 -11.23 -8.82 -8.98
N PHE A 41 -10.95 -8.50 -7.72
CA PHE A 41 -10.72 -7.12 -7.30
C PHE A 41 -9.34 -6.98 -6.66
N GLN A 42 -8.79 -5.75 -6.69
CA GLN A 42 -7.55 -5.41 -6.00
C GLN A 42 -7.68 -4.09 -5.24
N THR A 43 -7.10 -4.04 -4.03
CA THR A 43 -7.25 -2.91 -3.09
C THR A 43 -6.17 -1.84 -3.21
N GLY A 44 -5.19 -2.02 -4.10
CA GLY A 44 -4.16 -1.04 -4.39
C GLY A 44 -4.73 0.26 -4.94
N MET A 45 -4.21 1.38 -4.44
CA MET A 45 -4.69 2.73 -4.79
C MET A 45 -3.89 3.37 -5.92
N VAL A 46 -2.67 2.89 -6.16
CA VAL A 46 -1.71 3.43 -7.14
C VAL A 46 -1.08 2.31 -7.96
N GLY A 47 -0.38 2.67 -9.03
CA GLY A 47 0.31 1.74 -9.92
C GLY A 47 -0.62 0.90 -10.79
N TYR A 48 -1.66 1.50 -11.39
CA TYR A 48 -2.50 0.78 -12.36
C TYR A 48 -1.72 0.33 -13.62
N PRO A 49 -0.71 1.06 -14.15
CA PRO A 49 0.06 0.57 -15.30
C PRO A 49 0.84 -0.71 -14.99
N GLU A 50 1.47 -0.77 -13.82
CA GLU A 50 2.18 -1.95 -13.32
C GLU A 50 1.19 -3.08 -13.02
N SER A 51 0.06 -2.77 -12.38
CA SER A 51 -0.96 -3.76 -12.03
C SER A 51 -1.54 -4.47 -13.26
N ILE A 52 -1.90 -3.73 -14.32
CA ILE A 52 -2.53 -4.35 -15.50
C ILE A 52 -1.54 -5.11 -16.38
N THR A 53 -0.24 -4.89 -16.19
CA THR A 53 0.85 -5.63 -16.86
C THR A 53 1.41 -6.77 -16.02
N ASP A 54 0.86 -7.04 -14.82
CA ASP A 54 1.22 -8.22 -14.03
C ASP A 54 0.70 -9.51 -14.71
N PRO A 55 1.57 -10.45 -15.11
CA PRO A 55 1.16 -11.70 -15.76
C PRO A 55 0.21 -12.55 -14.92
N SER A 56 0.21 -12.38 -13.60
CA SER A 56 -0.65 -13.12 -12.67
C SER A 56 -2.14 -12.86 -12.89
N TYR A 57 -2.49 -11.76 -13.58
CA TYR A 57 -3.88 -11.44 -13.99
C TYR A 57 -4.32 -12.05 -15.31
N ARG A 58 -3.49 -12.89 -15.98
CA ARG A 58 -3.81 -13.46 -17.29
C ARG A 58 -5.22 -14.06 -17.32
N GLY A 59 -6.08 -13.52 -18.20
CA GLY A 59 -7.45 -14.03 -18.38
C GLY A 59 -8.48 -13.58 -17.34
N GLN A 60 -8.10 -12.70 -16.40
CA GLN A 60 -8.98 -12.17 -15.35
C GLN A 60 -9.54 -10.79 -15.73
N ILE A 61 -10.78 -10.52 -15.32
CA ILE A 61 -11.38 -9.18 -15.40
C ILE A 61 -11.10 -8.46 -14.08
N LEU A 62 -10.32 -7.39 -14.14
CA LEU A 62 -9.82 -6.67 -12.97
C LEU A 62 -10.75 -5.55 -12.56
N VAL A 63 -11.19 -5.58 -11.30
CA VAL A 63 -11.90 -4.48 -10.62
C VAL A 63 -10.89 -3.73 -9.75
N ILE A 64 -10.65 -2.45 -10.05
CA ILE A 64 -9.84 -1.60 -9.16
C ILE A 64 -10.77 -0.92 -8.17
N THR A 65 -10.50 -1.09 -6.86
CA THR A 65 -11.38 -0.52 -5.83
C THR A 65 -11.20 0.98 -5.67
N PHE A 66 -10.02 1.51 -5.99
CA PHE A 66 -9.77 2.95 -5.94
C PHE A 66 -10.62 3.66 -7.01
N PRO A 67 -11.40 4.69 -6.64
CA PRO A 67 -12.45 5.19 -7.50
C PRO A 67 -11.96 6.06 -8.66
N LEU A 68 -10.76 6.67 -8.57
CA LEU A 68 -10.24 7.63 -9.54
C LEU A 68 -9.08 7.02 -10.34
N ILE A 69 -9.33 6.59 -11.58
CA ILE A 69 -8.33 5.90 -12.41
C ILE A 69 -8.04 6.68 -13.69
N GLY A 70 -6.77 6.71 -14.11
CA GLY A 70 -6.30 7.40 -15.33
C GLY A 70 -5.68 8.78 -15.09
N ASN A 71 -5.72 9.29 -13.85
CA ASN A 71 -5.23 10.62 -13.46
C ASN A 71 -3.78 10.91 -13.88
N TYR A 72 -2.87 9.94 -13.76
CA TYR A 72 -1.45 10.08 -14.16
C TYR A 72 -1.10 9.48 -15.53
N GLY A 73 -2.10 9.12 -16.36
CA GLY A 73 -1.88 8.60 -17.71
C GLY A 73 -1.01 7.33 -17.75
N VAL A 74 -0.35 7.11 -18.88
CA VAL A 74 0.50 5.94 -19.13
C VAL A 74 1.87 6.41 -19.62
N PRO A 75 2.97 5.89 -19.06
CA PRO A 75 4.30 6.25 -19.52
C PRO A 75 4.61 5.72 -20.93
N SER A 76 5.76 6.14 -21.46
CA SER A 76 6.26 5.70 -22.76
C SER A 76 6.43 4.18 -22.83
N ARG A 77 5.93 3.58 -23.93
CA ARG A 77 6.16 2.16 -24.27
C ARG A 77 7.54 1.92 -24.87
N GLU A 78 8.21 2.98 -25.30
CA GLU A 78 9.51 2.93 -25.97
C GLU A 78 10.67 3.04 -24.98
N ASP A 79 10.42 3.58 -23.79
CA ASP A 79 11.44 3.70 -22.76
C ASP A 79 11.94 2.31 -22.35
N ARG A 80 13.25 2.21 -22.27
CA ARG A 80 13.98 0.98 -22.01
C ARG A 80 14.68 1.04 -20.68
N ASP A 81 14.63 -0.09 -19.96
CA ASP A 81 15.22 -0.21 -18.65
C ASP A 81 16.74 0.01 -18.70
N ALA A 82 17.27 0.83 -17.79
CA ALA A 82 18.70 1.16 -17.78
C ALA A 82 19.60 -0.06 -17.50
N ILE A 83 19.09 -1.05 -16.76
CA ILE A 83 19.82 -2.26 -16.36
C ILE A 83 19.57 -3.37 -17.39
N LEU A 84 18.30 -3.64 -17.71
CA LEU A 84 17.88 -4.80 -18.51
C LEU A 84 17.85 -4.53 -20.02
N LYS A 85 17.94 -3.25 -20.43
CA LYS A 85 18.04 -2.73 -21.81
C LYS A 85 16.88 -3.08 -22.71
N ASP A 86 16.64 -4.35 -22.99
CA ASP A 86 15.61 -4.78 -23.92
C ASP A 86 14.20 -4.76 -23.31
N LEU A 87 14.10 -4.59 -21.99
CA LEU A 87 12.82 -4.58 -21.27
C LEU A 87 12.30 -3.17 -21.06
N SER A 88 10.99 -3.05 -20.84
CA SER A 88 10.35 -1.78 -20.53
C SER A 88 10.94 -1.17 -19.25
N ALA A 89 11.11 0.16 -19.24
CA ALA A 89 11.49 0.89 -18.04
C ALA A 89 10.36 0.95 -16.99
N HIS A 90 9.10 0.89 -17.42
CA HIS A 90 7.95 1.29 -16.58
C HIS A 90 6.89 0.20 -16.38
N PHE A 91 6.95 -0.89 -17.14
CA PHE A 91 5.97 -1.97 -17.07
C PHE A 91 6.58 -3.26 -16.53
N GLU A 92 5.71 -4.14 -16.04
CA GLU A 92 6.10 -5.41 -15.42
C GLU A 92 6.07 -6.59 -16.38
N ALA A 93 5.54 -6.39 -17.59
CA ALA A 93 5.60 -7.33 -18.71
C ALA A 93 5.58 -6.60 -20.05
N ALA A 94 5.65 -7.35 -21.15
CA ALA A 94 5.61 -6.79 -22.50
C ALA A 94 4.22 -6.32 -22.94
N GLU A 95 3.15 -6.82 -22.30
CA GLU A 95 1.76 -6.57 -22.69
C GLU A 95 0.84 -6.38 -21.46
N ILE A 96 -0.39 -5.94 -21.72
CA ILE A 96 -1.45 -5.93 -20.71
C ILE A 96 -1.99 -7.36 -20.56
N HIS A 97 -2.03 -7.89 -19.34
CA HIS A 97 -2.40 -9.28 -19.10
C HIS A 97 -3.85 -9.48 -18.66
N ILE A 98 -4.49 -8.45 -18.10
CA ILE A 98 -5.92 -8.50 -17.75
C ILE A 98 -6.78 -8.71 -19.01
N ALA A 99 -7.85 -9.48 -18.87
CA ALA A 99 -8.84 -9.69 -19.93
C ALA A 99 -9.76 -8.47 -20.12
N GLY A 100 -10.01 -7.72 -19.04
CA GLY A 100 -10.77 -6.47 -19.07
C GLY A 100 -10.64 -5.69 -17.77
N LEU A 101 -10.98 -4.41 -17.81
CA LEU A 101 -10.84 -3.48 -16.67
C LEU A 101 -12.18 -2.87 -16.26
N ILE A 102 -12.44 -2.82 -14.95
CA ILE A 102 -13.64 -2.22 -14.36
C ILE A 102 -13.21 -1.18 -13.33
N VAL A 103 -13.67 0.04 -13.49
CA VAL A 103 -13.38 1.16 -12.59
C VAL A 103 -14.65 1.94 -12.23
N ALA A 104 -14.61 2.71 -11.14
CA ALA A 104 -15.74 3.57 -10.77
C ALA A 104 -15.77 4.83 -11.63
N SER A 105 -14.66 5.55 -11.69
CA SER A 105 -14.46 6.74 -12.52
C SER A 105 -13.19 6.63 -13.34
N TYR A 106 -13.24 7.16 -14.56
CA TYR A 106 -12.11 7.32 -15.45
C TYR A 106 -11.86 8.82 -15.63
N SER A 107 -10.63 9.29 -15.40
CA SER A 107 -10.22 10.70 -15.56
C SER A 107 -10.35 11.21 -17.01
N GLY A 108 -10.60 10.32 -17.96
CA GLY A 108 -10.73 10.65 -19.36
C GLY A 108 -9.40 10.59 -20.10
N GLU A 109 -9.39 11.13 -21.31
CA GLU A 109 -8.18 11.20 -22.13
C GLU A 109 -7.21 12.30 -21.68
N GLU A 110 -7.62 13.12 -20.69
CA GLU A 110 -6.79 14.11 -20.02
C GLU A 110 -6.11 13.49 -18.79
N TYR A 111 -4.81 13.73 -18.66
CA TYR A 111 -3.97 13.21 -17.59
C TYR A 111 -2.87 14.22 -17.24
N SER A 112 -2.30 14.11 -16.04
CA SER A 112 -1.22 15.00 -15.60
C SER A 112 -0.15 14.25 -14.82
N HIS A 113 0.91 13.85 -15.52
CA HIS A 113 2.12 13.31 -14.93
C HIS A 113 3.30 13.52 -15.87
N HIS A 114 4.47 13.87 -15.33
CA HIS A 114 5.65 14.22 -16.14
C HIS A 114 6.18 13.07 -17.01
N LEU A 115 5.87 11.81 -16.67
CA LEU A 115 6.22 10.63 -17.47
C LEU A 115 5.16 10.24 -18.50
N ALA A 116 3.94 10.79 -18.43
CA ALA A 116 2.83 10.28 -19.22
C ALA A 116 2.92 10.73 -20.68
N THR A 117 2.79 9.78 -21.61
CA THR A 117 2.80 10.03 -23.07
C THR A 117 1.49 9.64 -23.75
N SER A 118 0.60 8.92 -23.08
CA SER A 118 -0.77 8.67 -23.53
C SER A 118 -1.73 8.50 -22.36
N SER A 119 -3.03 8.49 -22.66
CA SER A 119 -4.05 8.12 -21.69
C SER A 119 -4.10 6.60 -21.47
N LEU A 120 -4.76 6.18 -20.40
CA LEU A 120 -5.04 4.76 -20.14
C LEU A 120 -5.99 4.17 -21.20
N GLY A 121 -7.05 4.90 -21.57
CA GLY A 121 -8.01 4.44 -22.57
C GLY A 121 -7.40 4.23 -23.95
N THR A 122 -6.45 5.08 -24.35
CA THR A 122 -5.69 4.91 -25.60
C THR A 122 -4.87 3.62 -25.56
N TRP A 123 -4.11 3.38 -24.48
CA TRP A 123 -3.29 2.17 -24.36
C TRP A 123 -4.12 0.87 -24.31
N LEU A 124 -5.26 0.88 -23.61
CA LEU A 124 -6.20 -0.24 -23.58
C LEU A 124 -6.75 -0.55 -24.98
N LYS A 125 -7.06 0.47 -25.79
CA LYS A 125 -7.49 0.28 -27.19
C LYS A 125 -6.36 -0.28 -28.05
N GLU A 126 -5.14 0.22 -27.91
CA GLU A 126 -3.94 -0.27 -28.62
C GLU A 126 -3.72 -1.78 -28.39
N GLN A 127 -3.88 -2.23 -27.13
CA GLN A 127 -3.69 -3.63 -26.72
C GLN A 127 -4.99 -4.47 -26.79
N ASN A 128 -6.06 -3.91 -27.38
CA ASN A 128 -7.34 -4.59 -27.57
C ASN A 128 -7.98 -5.12 -26.26
N VAL A 129 -7.86 -4.36 -25.17
CA VAL A 129 -8.41 -4.69 -23.84
C VAL A 129 -9.68 -3.86 -23.57
N PRO A 130 -10.86 -4.48 -23.41
CA PRO A 130 -12.09 -3.76 -23.08
C PRO A 130 -12.07 -3.24 -21.65
N ALA A 131 -12.67 -2.08 -21.44
CA ALA A 131 -12.74 -1.47 -20.13
C ALA A 131 -14.00 -0.62 -19.96
N VAL A 132 -14.57 -0.65 -18.75
CA VAL A 132 -15.81 0.05 -18.41
C VAL A 132 -15.66 0.91 -17.15
N TYR A 133 -16.20 2.12 -17.18
CA TYR A 133 -16.34 3.00 -16.01
C TYR A 133 -17.81 3.32 -15.72
N GLY A 134 -18.08 3.96 -14.59
CA GLY A 134 -19.45 4.20 -14.10
C GLY A 134 -20.04 3.01 -13.33
N VAL A 135 -19.18 2.12 -12.84
CA VAL A 135 -19.56 0.92 -12.10
C VAL A 135 -19.37 1.15 -10.59
N ASP A 136 -20.33 0.74 -9.76
CA ASP A 136 -20.13 0.71 -8.30
C ASP A 136 -19.17 -0.44 -7.95
N THR A 137 -17.87 -0.16 -8.02
CA THR A 137 -16.80 -1.12 -7.73
C THR A 137 -16.82 -1.57 -6.27
N ARG A 138 -17.36 -0.77 -5.35
CA ARG A 138 -17.52 -1.15 -3.94
C ARG A 138 -18.61 -2.21 -3.78
N ALA A 139 -19.78 -2.02 -4.38
CA ALA A 139 -20.85 -3.02 -4.37
C ALA A 139 -20.38 -4.33 -5.03
N LEU A 140 -19.64 -4.24 -6.14
CA LEU A 140 -19.09 -5.40 -6.83
C LEU A 140 -18.07 -6.15 -5.98
N THR A 141 -17.15 -5.41 -5.34
CA THR A 141 -16.14 -5.98 -4.42
C THR A 141 -16.82 -6.71 -3.25
N LYS A 142 -17.86 -6.13 -2.65
CA LYS A 142 -18.63 -6.81 -1.59
C LYS A 142 -19.24 -8.12 -2.08
N ARG A 143 -19.81 -8.13 -3.28
CA ARG A 143 -20.40 -9.33 -3.88
C ARG A 143 -19.35 -10.42 -4.09
N ILE A 144 -18.17 -10.09 -4.64
CA ILE A 144 -17.04 -11.02 -4.81
C ILE A 144 -16.56 -11.54 -3.46
N ARG A 145 -16.45 -10.69 -2.44
CA ARG A 145 -16.05 -11.13 -1.09
C ARG A 145 -17.07 -12.08 -0.43
N GLU A 146 -18.36 -11.82 -0.64
CA GLU A 146 -19.46 -12.62 -0.07
C GLU A 146 -19.64 -13.96 -0.78
N GLN A 147 -19.60 -13.99 -2.12
CA GLN A 147 -19.84 -15.19 -2.93
C GLN A 147 -18.57 -15.94 -3.34
N GLY A 148 -17.41 -15.29 -3.24
CA GLY A 148 -16.14 -15.77 -3.81
C GLY A 148 -15.88 -15.24 -5.21
N SER A 149 -14.67 -15.48 -5.73
CA SER A 149 -14.32 -15.24 -7.13
C SER A 149 -15.32 -15.95 -8.03
N MET A 150 -15.85 -15.23 -9.02
CA MET A 150 -16.92 -15.69 -9.91
C MET A 150 -16.56 -15.38 -11.35
N LEU A 151 -17.25 -16.01 -12.30
CA LEU A 151 -17.10 -15.64 -13.69
C LEU A 151 -17.86 -14.33 -13.97
N GLY A 152 -17.23 -13.47 -14.75
CA GLY A 152 -17.79 -12.22 -15.24
C GLY A 152 -17.66 -12.14 -16.75
N ARG A 153 -18.56 -11.38 -17.38
CA ARG A 153 -18.43 -10.98 -18.79
C ARG A 153 -18.78 -9.51 -18.98
N LEU A 154 -17.93 -8.80 -19.71
CA LEU A 154 -18.19 -7.46 -20.20
C LEU A 154 -18.74 -7.59 -21.62
N LEU A 155 -19.95 -7.10 -21.83
CA LEU A 155 -20.69 -7.25 -23.08
C LEU A 155 -20.80 -5.90 -23.77
N LYS A 156 -20.31 -5.83 -25.00
CA LYS A 156 -20.43 -4.65 -25.86
C LYS A 156 -21.88 -4.43 -26.28
N GLN A 157 -22.32 -3.18 -26.32
CA GLN A 157 -23.60 -2.82 -26.92
C GLN A 157 -23.57 -3.02 -28.44
N THR A 158 -24.53 -3.79 -28.97
CA THR A 158 -24.69 -4.08 -30.40
C THR A 158 -25.84 -3.29 -31.05
N GLY A 159 -26.71 -2.69 -30.25
CA GLY A 159 -27.79 -1.83 -30.74
C GLY A 159 -28.75 -1.37 -29.65
N THR A 160 -29.93 -0.94 -30.06
CA THR A 160 -31.06 -0.61 -29.19
C THR A 160 -32.34 -1.28 -29.68
N ARG A 161 -33.20 -1.67 -28.73
CA ARG A 161 -34.53 -2.21 -29.02
C ARG A 161 -35.60 -1.34 -28.35
N LYS A 162 -36.66 -1.02 -29.09
CA LYS A 162 -37.84 -0.34 -28.56
C LYS A 162 -38.67 -1.28 -27.69
N MET A 163 -38.84 -0.93 -26.42
CA MET A 163 -39.77 -1.59 -25.52
C MET A 163 -40.89 -0.64 -25.13
N LEU A 164 -42.11 -1.15 -24.93
CA LEU A 164 -43.22 -0.37 -24.40
C LEU A 164 -42.92 0.03 -22.95
N ALA A 165 -42.99 1.32 -22.62
CA ALA A 165 -42.87 1.76 -21.24
C ALA A 165 -44.09 1.26 -20.45
N LEU A 166 -43.89 0.27 -19.59
CA LEU A 166 -44.87 -0.11 -18.58
C LEU A 166 -44.94 1.02 -17.56
N ASN A 167 -46.10 1.70 -17.48
CA ASN A 167 -46.40 2.63 -16.39
C ASN A 167 -46.55 1.83 -15.08
N GLY A 168 -45.44 1.58 -14.38
CA GLY A 168 -45.45 1.01 -13.04
C GLY A 168 -45.88 2.07 -12.03
N ALA A 169 -47.01 1.85 -11.36
CA ALA A 169 -47.37 2.60 -10.16
C ALA A 169 -46.30 2.37 -9.08
N VAL A 170 -45.82 3.45 -8.48
CA VAL A 170 -44.92 3.41 -7.32
C VAL A 170 -45.67 2.78 -6.15
N THR A 171 -45.20 1.63 -5.66
CA THR A 171 -45.61 1.09 -4.36
C THR A 171 -44.54 1.44 -3.32
N PRO A 172 -44.93 1.91 -2.13
CA PRO A 172 -43.99 2.23 -1.06
C PRO A 172 -43.56 0.95 -0.33
N SER A 173 -42.70 0.16 -0.96
CA SER A 173 -41.81 -0.84 -0.33
C SER A 173 -41.07 -1.61 -1.43
N GLY A 174 -39.77 -1.32 -1.58
CA GLY A 174 -38.91 -1.96 -2.58
C GLY A 174 -38.46 -3.36 -2.14
N ALA A 175 -39.18 -4.40 -2.59
CA ALA A 175 -38.79 -5.80 -2.79
C ALA A 175 -40.09 -6.58 -3.14
N ALA A 176 -40.25 -7.45 -4.13
CA ALA A 176 -39.38 -8.10 -5.09
C ALA A 176 -40.21 -8.58 -6.31
N THR A 177 -39.53 -9.20 -7.27
CA THR A 177 -39.99 -9.93 -8.47
C THR A 177 -41.07 -11.00 -8.21
N PRO A 178 -41.81 -11.42 -9.27
CA PRO A 178 -42.93 -12.34 -9.15
C PRO A 178 -42.44 -13.78 -9.01
N THR A 179 -42.72 -14.44 -7.89
CA THR A 179 -43.10 -15.86 -7.77
C THR A 179 -43.35 -16.19 -6.30
N GLY A 180 -44.48 -16.83 -6.03
CA GLY A 180 -45.07 -16.92 -4.70
C GLY A 180 -44.37 -17.88 -3.73
N SER A 181 -44.29 -17.46 -2.48
CA SER A 181 -44.61 -18.27 -1.28
C SER A 181 -44.61 -17.33 -0.07
N ALA A 182 -45.60 -17.50 0.80
CA ALA A 182 -45.96 -16.55 1.85
C ALA A 182 -45.22 -16.82 3.17
N THR A 183 -44.78 -15.75 3.83
CA THR A 183 -44.59 -15.70 5.30
C THR A 183 -44.86 -14.28 5.80
N PRO A 184 -45.54 -14.08 6.96
CA PRO A 184 -46.13 -12.79 7.33
C PRO A 184 -45.17 -11.90 8.13
N ALA A 185 -45.15 -10.60 7.80
CA ALA A 185 -44.48 -9.57 8.59
C ALA A 185 -45.49 -8.62 9.27
N VAL A 186 -45.08 -8.17 10.46
CA VAL A 186 -45.84 -7.46 11.49
C VAL A 186 -46.05 -5.97 11.15
N GLN A 187 -47.18 -5.43 11.62
CA GLN A 187 -47.68 -4.06 11.49
C GLN A 187 -46.93 -3.00 12.32
N ASN A 188 -46.82 -1.78 11.76
CA ASN A 188 -46.95 -0.43 12.39
C ASN A 188 -46.27 0.60 11.46
N GLY A 189 -46.74 1.82 11.18
CA GLY A 189 -47.90 2.61 11.59
C GLY A 189 -47.81 4.00 10.90
N HIS A 190 -48.97 4.55 10.55
CA HIS A 190 -49.36 5.95 10.31
C HIS A 190 -48.35 7.04 9.84
N ALA A 191 -48.67 7.69 8.71
CA ALA A 191 -48.85 9.16 8.64
C ALA A 191 -49.58 9.60 7.35
N ASN A 192 -50.42 10.63 7.50
CA ASN A 192 -51.43 11.17 6.59
C ASN A 192 -50.88 12.03 5.43
N GLY A 193 -51.68 12.19 4.36
CA GLY A 193 -51.57 13.36 3.47
C GLY A 193 -52.32 13.23 2.13
N LEU A 194 -53.57 13.67 2.10
CA LEU A 194 -54.48 13.72 0.94
C LEU A 194 -54.03 14.71 -0.16
N ALA A 195 -54.18 14.32 -1.42
CA ALA A 195 -54.62 15.20 -2.52
C ALA A 195 -55.33 14.37 -3.60
N ALA A 196 -56.61 14.67 -3.83
CA ALA A 196 -57.48 14.07 -4.83
C ALA A 196 -57.30 14.73 -6.23
N PRO A 197 -57.76 14.07 -7.31
CA PRO A 197 -57.25 14.27 -8.66
C PRO A 197 -58.07 15.31 -9.43
N ASN A 198 -57.41 16.06 -10.32
CA ASN A 198 -58.09 16.81 -11.37
C ASN A 198 -57.23 16.89 -12.62
N GLY A 199 -57.83 16.57 -13.77
CA GLY A 199 -57.26 16.88 -15.09
C GLY A 199 -57.15 15.69 -16.03
N SER A 200 -58.29 15.15 -16.45
CA SER A 200 -58.40 14.41 -17.70
C SER A 200 -58.09 15.34 -18.87
N ASN A 201 -56.95 15.13 -19.53
CA ASN A 201 -56.71 15.60 -20.90
C ASN A 201 -55.63 14.76 -21.60
N GLY A 202 -56.07 13.98 -22.60
CA GLY A 202 -55.36 13.79 -23.87
C GLY A 202 -54.10 12.91 -23.90
N TYR A 203 -54.15 11.91 -24.79
CA TYR A 203 -53.05 11.11 -25.33
C TYR A 203 -52.53 9.93 -24.50
N PHE A 204 -53.15 8.77 -24.75
CA PHE A 204 -52.47 7.47 -24.78
C PHE A 204 -51.32 7.51 -25.82
N GLY A 205 -50.21 8.12 -25.46
CA GLY A 205 -48.95 7.93 -26.16
C GLY A 205 -48.33 6.63 -25.65
N ASN A 206 -48.30 5.59 -26.47
CA ASN A 206 -47.42 4.44 -26.27
C ASN A 206 -45.97 4.93 -26.24
N LYS A 207 -45.50 5.45 -25.09
CA LYS A 207 -44.11 5.88 -24.93
C LYS A 207 -43.28 4.60 -24.99
N THR A 208 -42.55 4.44 -26.08
CA THR A 208 -41.53 3.39 -26.19
C THR A 208 -40.24 3.92 -25.59
N LYS A 209 -39.53 3.09 -24.83
CA LYS A 209 -38.18 3.38 -24.34
C LYS A 209 -37.21 2.53 -25.15
N ASP A 210 -36.17 3.17 -25.67
CA ASP A 210 -35.04 2.45 -26.28
C ASP A 210 -34.22 1.82 -25.15
N VAL A 211 -34.01 0.50 -25.24
CA VAL A 211 -33.23 -0.30 -24.29
C VAL A 211 -32.00 -0.84 -25.03
N PRO A 212 -30.79 -0.72 -24.46
CA PRO A 212 -29.59 -1.25 -25.10
C PRO A 212 -29.65 -2.78 -25.25
N VAL A 213 -29.18 -3.26 -26.39
CA VAL A 213 -28.96 -4.69 -26.68
C VAL A 213 -27.47 -4.93 -26.64
N PHE A 214 -27.05 -6.01 -25.97
CA PHE A 214 -25.66 -6.37 -25.79
C PHE A 214 -25.36 -7.67 -26.50
N GLU A 215 -24.10 -7.87 -26.85
CA GLU A 215 -23.59 -9.14 -27.38
C GLU A 215 -23.78 -10.29 -26.37
N GLU A 216 -23.91 -11.52 -26.87
CA GLU A 216 -23.93 -12.72 -26.04
C GLU A 216 -22.67 -13.54 -26.35
N ILE A 217 -21.86 -13.81 -25.32
CA ILE A 217 -20.65 -14.64 -25.40
C ILE A 217 -20.67 -15.71 -24.31
N ASP A 218 -20.02 -16.84 -24.53
CA ASP A 218 -19.94 -17.91 -23.54
C ASP A 218 -19.15 -17.50 -22.29
N TRP A 219 -19.48 -18.13 -21.16
CA TRP A 219 -18.66 -18.04 -19.95
C TRP A 219 -17.30 -18.69 -20.18
N TYR A 220 -16.27 -18.11 -19.59
CA TYR A 220 -14.91 -18.62 -19.71
C TYR A 220 -14.22 -18.62 -18.35
N ASN A 221 -13.85 -19.81 -17.87
CA ASN A 221 -13.03 -19.97 -16.68
C ASN A 221 -11.56 -20.15 -17.10
N PRO A 222 -10.68 -19.17 -16.86
CA PRO A 222 -9.28 -19.27 -17.26
C PRO A 222 -8.49 -20.33 -16.46
N ASN A 223 -8.96 -20.69 -15.25
CA ASN A 223 -8.23 -21.60 -14.35
C ASN A 223 -8.27 -23.08 -14.77
N VAL A 224 -9.04 -23.46 -15.80
CA VAL A 224 -9.11 -24.86 -16.27
C VAL A 224 -7.97 -25.24 -17.22
N ARG A 225 -7.08 -24.30 -17.55
CA ARG A 225 -5.91 -24.54 -18.40
C ARG A 225 -4.64 -24.01 -17.75
N ASN A 226 -3.50 -24.49 -18.23
CA ASN A 226 -2.20 -23.95 -17.88
C ASN A 226 -2.02 -22.53 -18.48
N LEU A 227 -2.25 -21.50 -17.67
CA LEU A 227 -2.08 -20.10 -18.08
C LEU A 227 -0.60 -19.69 -18.18
N VAL A 228 0.30 -20.40 -17.48
CA VAL A 228 1.74 -20.15 -17.52
C VAL A 228 2.28 -20.32 -18.94
N ALA A 229 1.78 -21.31 -19.68
CA ALA A 229 2.17 -21.55 -21.07
C ALA A 229 1.86 -20.38 -22.02
N ASP A 230 0.94 -19.48 -21.65
CA ASP A 230 0.64 -18.29 -22.45
C ASP A 230 1.59 -17.10 -22.19
N VAL A 231 2.22 -17.07 -21.02
CA VAL A 231 2.94 -15.88 -20.51
C VAL A 231 4.43 -16.10 -20.33
N SER A 232 4.86 -17.36 -20.20
CA SER A 232 6.25 -17.74 -20.08
C SER A 232 7.04 -17.41 -21.34
N THR A 233 8.31 -17.02 -21.18
CA THR A 233 9.24 -16.87 -22.30
C THR A 233 9.28 -18.12 -23.17
N SER A 234 9.37 -17.92 -24.48
CA SER A 234 9.48 -19.03 -25.44
C SER A 234 10.89 -19.61 -25.55
N LYS A 235 11.92 -18.87 -25.11
CA LYS A 235 13.33 -19.26 -25.22
C LYS A 235 14.16 -18.72 -24.06
N PRO A 236 15.23 -19.43 -23.67
CA PRO A 236 16.19 -18.92 -22.70
C PRO A 236 16.78 -17.56 -23.10
N LYS A 237 16.92 -16.66 -22.14
CA LYS A 237 17.57 -15.35 -22.33
C LYS A 237 18.36 -14.94 -21.09
N VAL A 238 19.58 -14.47 -21.32
CA VAL A 238 20.49 -14.02 -20.25
C VAL A 238 20.44 -12.50 -20.10
N TYR A 239 20.40 -12.04 -18.85
CA TYR A 239 20.54 -10.64 -18.44
C TYR A 239 21.74 -10.53 -17.49
N SER A 240 22.74 -9.76 -17.90
CA SER A 240 23.98 -9.60 -17.12
C SER A 240 24.00 -8.25 -16.40
N PRO A 241 24.59 -8.19 -15.19
CA PRO A 241 24.75 -6.95 -14.44
C PRO A 241 25.82 -6.05 -15.06
N ASP A 242 25.90 -4.80 -14.59
CA ASP A 242 27.05 -3.96 -14.89
C ASP A 242 28.35 -4.58 -14.33
N ALA A 243 29.44 -4.49 -15.09
CA ALA A 243 30.71 -5.10 -14.73
C ALA A 243 31.27 -4.58 -13.39
N SER A 244 30.92 -3.36 -12.98
CA SER A 244 31.37 -2.75 -11.73
C SER A 244 30.78 -3.39 -10.47
N ILE A 245 29.64 -4.07 -10.60
CA ILE A 245 28.93 -4.71 -9.48
C ILE A 245 28.83 -6.23 -9.62
N ALA A 246 29.31 -6.79 -10.74
CA ALA A 246 29.18 -8.21 -11.05
C ALA A 246 29.86 -9.11 -10.01
N LEU A 247 29.12 -10.09 -9.50
CA LEU A 247 29.62 -11.14 -8.64
C LEU A 247 30.24 -12.25 -9.47
N HIS A 248 31.36 -12.80 -8.99
CA HIS A 248 32.13 -13.80 -9.73
C HIS A 248 32.18 -15.12 -8.98
N HIS A 249 31.91 -16.20 -9.69
CA HIS A 249 32.12 -17.57 -9.23
C HIS A 249 33.64 -17.88 -9.22
N PRO A 250 34.15 -18.77 -8.34
CA PRO A 250 35.57 -19.14 -8.29
C PRO A 250 36.16 -19.66 -9.61
N SER A 251 35.33 -20.14 -10.53
CA SER A 251 35.76 -20.55 -11.88
C SER A 251 35.98 -19.38 -12.86
N GLY A 252 35.72 -18.14 -12.44
CA GLY A 252 35.87 -16.93 -13.25
C GLY A 252 34.63 -16.51 -14.06
N ARG A 253 33.57 -17.33 -14.09
CA ARG A 253 32.28 -16.93 -14.68
C ARG A 253 31.48 -16.03 -13.73
N PRO A 254 30.50 -15.24 -14.21
CA PRO A 254 29.55 -14.58 -13.33
C PRO A 254 28.80 -15.57 -12.44
N VAL A 255 28.46 -15.15 -11.22
CA VAL A 255 27.46 -15.87 -10.42
C VAL A 255 26.14 -15.83 -11.18
N ARG A 256 25.56 -17.01 -11.46
CA ARG A 256 24.39 -17.14 -12.32
C ARG A 256 23.20 -17.70 -11.56
N VAL A 257 22.06 -17.06 -11.75
CA VAL A 257 20.75 -17.53 -11.28
C VAL A 257 19.93 -17.96 -12.49
N VAL A 258 19.38 -19.18 -12.45
CA VAL A 258 18.33 -19.58 -13.41
C VAL A 258 17.00 -19.11 -12.85
N CYS A 259 16.28 -18.31 -13.64
CA CYS A 259 14.93 -17.82 -13.34
C CYS A 259 13.92 -18.61 -14.20
N VAL A 260 13.14 -19.48 -13.57
CA VAL A 260 12.06 -20.20 -14.24
C VAL A 260 10.89 -19.24 -14.39
N ASP A 261 10.61 -18.85 -15.63
CA ASP A 261 9.53 -17.92 -15.95
C ASP A 261 8.20 -18.66 -15.94
N VAL A 262 7.48 -18.55 -14.84
CA VAL A 262 6.11 -19.02 -14.71
C VAL A 262 5.08 -17.89 -14.86
N GLY A 263 5.48 -16.73 -15.38
CA GLY A 263 4.70 -15.49 -15.43
C GLY A 263 5.44 -14.31 -14.79
N LEU A 264 6.72 -14.18 -15.13
CA LEU A 264 7.70 -13.30 -14.50
C LEU A 264 7.36 -11.82 -14.63
N LYS A 265 7.31 -11.13 -13.49
CA LYS A 265 7.37 -9.66 -13.44
C LYS A 265 8.78 -9.16 -13.62
N TYR A 266 8.97 -8.18 -14.49
CA TYR A 266 10.29 -7.61 -14.80
C TYR A 266 11.01 -7.05 -13.57
N ASN A 267 10.32 -6.54 -12.56
CA ASN A 267 11.02 -6.03 -11.38
C ASN A 267 11.72 -7.12 -10.55
N GLN A 268 11.33 -8.40 -10.68
CA GLN A 268 12.09 -9.51 -10.10
C GLN A 268 13.48 -9.63 -10.74
N LEU A 269 13.56 -9.46 -12.06
CA LEU A 269 14.84 -9.41 -12.79
C LEU A 269 15.66 -8.19 -12.39
N ARG A 270 15.03 -7.00 -12.31
CA ARG A 270 15.70 -5.78 -11.86
C ARG A 270 16.31 -5.99 -10.47
N CYS A 271 15.57 -6.62 -9.55
CA CYS A 271 16.04 -6.91 -8.19
C CYS A 271 17.21 -7.89 -8.13
N LEU A 272 17.25 -8.90 -8.99
CA LEU A 272 18.36 -9.86 -9.06
C LEU A 272 19.59 -9.24 -9.73
N VAL A 273 19.42 -8.67 -10.92
CA VAL A 273 20.55 -8.14 -11.72
C VAL A 273 21.22 -6.95 -11.02
N LYS A 274 20.47 -6.06 -10.35
CA LYS A 274 21.07 -4.95 -9.58
C LYS A 274 21.91 -5.40 -8.39
N ARG A 275 21.80 -6.66 -7.97
CA ARG A 275 22.61 -7.29 -6.92
C ARG A 275 23.84 -8.02 -7.46
N GLY A 276 24.15 -7.83 -8.75
CA GLY A 276 25.39 -8.29 -9.36
C GLY A 276 25.37 -9.73 -9.86
N VAL A 277 24.23 -10.40 -9.91
CA VAL A 277 24.13 -11.73 -10.52
C VAL A 277 23.69 -11.66 -11.97
N GLU A 278 24.19 -12.58 -12.78
CA GLU A 278 23.66 -12.87 -14.11
C GLU A 278 22.40 -13.72 -13.99
N VAL A 279 21.35 -13.38 -14.72
CA VAL A 279 20.07 -14.10 -14.67
C VAL A 279 19.76 -14.71 -16.02
N GLU A 280 19.63 -16.03 -16.07
CA GLU A 280 19.15 -16.77 -17.23
C GLU A 280 17.67 -17.10 -17.05
N VAL A 281 16.81 -16.38 -17.77
CA VAL A 281 15.36 -16.61 -17.77
C VAL A 281 15.05 -17.74 -18.71
N VAL A 282 14.39 -18.78 -18.22
CA VAL A 282 14.06 -20.01 -18.97
C VAL A 282 12.56 -20.27 -19.01
N PRO A 283 12.05 -20.95 -20.05
CA PRO A 283 10.65 -21.37 -20.12
C PRO A 283 10.22 -22.22 -18.90
N TRP A 284 8.93 -22.21 -18.60
CA TRP A 284 8.33 -22.95 -17.47
C TRP A 284 8.57 -24.47 -17.50
N ASP A 285 8.72 -25.04 -18.69
CA ASP A 285 8.92 -26.46 -18.98
C ASP A 285 10.41 -26.82 -19.21
N TYR A 286 11.32 -25.87 -18.98
CA TYR A 286 12.75 -26.09 -19.17
C TYR A 286 13.30 -27.14 -18.19
N ASP A 287 14.16 -28.02 -18.69
CA ASP A 287 14.85 -29.06 -17.91
C ASP A 287 16.08 -28.48 -17.18
N PHE A 288 15.82 -27.58 -16.24
CA PHE A 288 16.85 -26.96 -15.40
C PHE A 288 17.58 -27.89 -14.40
N PRO A 289 17.04 -29.07 -13.98
CA PRO A 289 17.78 -29.96 -13.08
C PRO A 289 19.12 -30.43 -13.65
N LYS A 290 19.19 -30.72 -14.96
CA LYS A 290 20.42 -31.22 -15.59
C LYS A 290 21.63 -30.29 -15.46
N LEU A 291 21.37 -28.99 -15.33
CA LEU A 291 22.37 -27.92 -15.29
C LEU A 291 22.68 -27.44 -13.87
N ALA A 292 21.92 -27.90 -12.86
CA ALA A 292 22.00 -27.43 -11.47
C ALA A 292 23.38 -27.65 -10.85
N GLY A 293 23.97 -26.57 -10.34
CA GLY A 293 25.30 -26.57 -9.72
C GLY A 293 26.47 -26.77 -10.69
N LYS A 294 26.20 -26.83 -12.00
CA LYS A 294 27.22 -26.91 -13.06
C LYS A 294 27.33 -25.57 -13.78
N GLU A 295 26.20 -25.09 -14.29
CA GLU A 295 26.15 -23.88 -15.12
C GLU A 295 25.52 -22.69 -14.38
N TYR A 296 24.85 -22.93 -13.26
CA TYR A 296 24.25 -21.90 -12.42
C TYR A 296 24.31 -22.25 -10.92
N ASP A 297 24.17 -21.23 -10.09
CA ASP A 297 24.46 -21.25 -8.64
C ASP A 297 23.21 -21.12 -7.75
N GLY A 298 22.08 -20.71 -8.31
CA GLY A 298 20.81 -20.60 -7.59
C GLY A 298 19.60 -20.71 -8.52
N LEU A 299 18.53 -21.32 -8.03
CA LEU A 299 17.26 -21.44 -8.75
C LEU A 299 16.26 -20.43 -8.19
N PHE A 300 15.72 -19.61 -9.07
CA PHE A 300 14.64 -18.68 -8.76
C PHE A 300 13.40 -19.05 -9.56
N ILE A 301 12.23 -19.08 -8.92
CA ILE A 301 10.95 -19.42 -9.56
C ILE A 301 10.03 -18.21 -9.42
N SER A 302 9.64 -17.62 -10.55
CA SER A 302 8.93 -16.36 -10.57
C SER A 302 7.48 -16.44 -10.06
N ASN A 303 6.80 -15.31 -10.03
CA ASN A 303 5.35 -15.26 -9.90
C ASN A 303 4.66 -15.74 -11.19
N GLY A 304 3.32 -15.88 -11.15
CA GLY A 304 2.56 -16.27 -12.32
C GLY A 304 1.06 -16.49 -12.11
N PRO A 305 0.31 -16.70 -13.21
CA PRO A 305 -1.13 -16.94 -13.18
C PRO A 305 -1.51 -18.42 -13.03
N GLY A 306 -2.78 -18.65 -12.68
CA GLY A 306 -3.42 -19.96 -12.81
C GLY A 306 -3.28 -20.86 -11.58
N ASP A 307 -3.66 -22.13 -11.79
CA ASP A 307 -3.69 -23.14 -10.74
C ASP A 307 -2.35 -23.89 -10.68
N PRO A 308 -1.61 -23.86 -9.56
CA PRO A 308 -0.38 -24.63 -9.40
C PRO A 308 -0.60 -26.14 -9.58
N ALA A 309 -1.84 -26.64 -9.40
CA ALA A 309 -2.22 -28.04 -9.62
C ALA A 309 -1.85 -28.55 -11.02
N LEU A 310 -1.95 -27.69 -12.03
CA LEU A 310 -1.75 -28.01 -13.44
C LEU A 310 -0.28 -28.08 -13.87
N MET A 311 0.64 -27.59 -13.03
CA MET A 311 2.07 -27.44 -13.35
C MET A 311 2.91 -28.68 -12.99
N THR A 312 2.46 -29.86 -13.41
CA THR A 312 3.07 -31.14 -13.00
C THR A 312 4.53 -31.30 -13.41
N ASP A 313 4.89 -30.96 -14.65
CA ASP A 313 6.27 -31.08 -15.15
C ASP A 313 7.24 -30.16 -14.40
N THR A 314 6.86 -28.88 -14.21
CA THR A 314 7.68 -27.92 -13.45
C THR A 314 7.87 -28.37 -12.00
N VAL A 315 6.82 -28.86 -11.35
CA VAL A 315 6.89 -29.40 -9.98
C VAL A 315 7.88 -30.57 -9.89
N GLU A 316 7.90 -31.45 -10.90
CA GLU A 316 8.85 -32.58 -10.94
C GLU A 316 10.29 -32.11 -11.15
N HIS A 317 10.52 -31.12 -12.00
CA HIS A 317 11.85 -30.52 -12.16
C HIS A 317 12.32 -29.84 -10.85
N ILE A 318 11.44 -29.12 -10.15
CA ILE A 318 11.77 -28.53 -8.85
C ILE A 318 12.12 -29.61 -7.83
N ARG A 319 11.30 -30.67 -7.75
CA ARG A 319 11.54 -31.83 -6.86
C ARG A 319 12.89 -32.47 -7.13
N THR A 320 13.19 -32.75 -8.40
CA THR A 320 14.50 -33.30 -8.80
C THR A 320 15.64 -32.38 -8.36
N THR A 321 15.49 -31.06 -8.51
CA THR A 321 16.53 -30.09 -8.10
C THR A 321 16.71 -30.05 -6.58
N MET A 322 15.62 -30.17 -5.81
CA MET A 322 15.65 -30.29 -4.36
C MET A 322 16.37 -31.57 -3.91
N ASP A 323 16.06 -32.71 -4.53
CA ASP A 323 16.64 -34.01 -4.20
C ASP A 323 18.15 -34.05 -4.50
N GLU A 324 18.58 -33.46 -5.61
CA GLU A 324 20.01 -33.34 -5.94
C GLU A 324 20.78 -32.44 -4.96
N ALA A 325 20.09 -31.49 -4.34
CA ALA A 325 20.58 -30.61 -3.29
C ALA A 325 21.92 -29.91 -3.57
N ARG A 326 22.06 -29.32 -4.77
CA ARG A 326 23.31 -28.67 -5.21
C ARG A 326 23.35 -27.15 -5.06
N ILE A 327 22.20 -26.50 -5.02
CA ILE A 327 22.08 -25.03 -5.10
C ILE A 327 20.93 -24.51 -4.22
N PRO A 328 20.95 -23.25 -3.75
CA PRO A 328 19.81 -22.61 -3.10
C PRO A 328 18.61 -22.40 -4.03
N ILE A 329 17.41 -22.35 -3.45
CA ILE A 329 16.14 -22.17 -4.19
C ILE A 329 15.30 -21.07 -3.53
N PHE A 330 14.78 -20.14 -4.34
CA PHE A 330 13.83 -19.10 -3.92
C PHE A 330 12.62 -19.03 -4.85
N GLY A 331 11.41 -19.17 -4.31
CA GLY A 331 10.15 -19.05 -5.05
C GLY A 331 9.29 -17.86 -4.61
N ILE A 332 8.60 -17.21 -5.56
CA ILE A 332 7.68 -16.09 -5.29
C ILE A 332 6.28 -16.39 -5.85
N CYS A 333 5.23 -16.16 -5.06
CA CYS A 333 3.83 -16.30 -5.46
C CYS A 333 3.51 -17.69 -6.05
N LEU A 334 3.33 -17.83 -7.36
CA LEU A 334 3.18 -19.14 -8.00
C LEU A 334 4.42 -20.00 -7.74
N GLY A 335 5.63 -19.45 -7.82
CA GLY A 335 6.87 -20.16 -7.48
C GLY A 335 6.92 -20.65 -6.03
N HIS A 336 6.25 -19.96 -5.09
CA HIS A 336 6.07 -20.45 -3.73
C HIS A 336 5.19 -21.70 -3.67
N GLN A 337 4.05 -21.65 -4.37
CA GLN A 337 3.12 -22.78 -4.44
C GLN A 337 3.76 -23.98 -5.14
N LEU A 338 4.49 -23.77 -6.23
CA LEU A 338 5.19 -24.84 -6.95
C LEU A 338 6.29 -25.49 -6.10
N LEU A 339 7.04 -24.69 -5.33
CA LEU A 339 8.03 -25.22 -4.40
C LEU A 339 7.38 -26.05 -3.28
N ALA A 340 6.25 -25.58 -2.72
CA ALA A 340 5.50 -26.30 -1.71
C ALA A 340 4.96 -27.65 -2.24
N ARG A 341 4.40 -27.65 -3.46
CA ARG A 341 3.96 -28.88 -4.13
C ARG A 341 5.10 -29.84 -4.45
N ALA A 342 6.27 -29.33 -4.81
CA ALA A 342 7.48 -30.14 -5.01
C ALA A 342 7.91 -30.82 -3.71
N ALA A 343 7.83 -30.09 -2.59
CA ALA A 343 8.06 -30.63 -1.24
C ALA A 343 7.01 -31.68 -0.82
N GLY A 344 5.78 -31.59 -1.35
CA GLY A 344 4.70 -32.56 -1.09
C GLY A 344 3.48 -31.98 -0.38
N ALA A 345 3.39 -30.65 -0.25
CA ALA A 345 2.20 -29.98 0.28
C ALA A 345 1.11 -29.81 -0.79
N ASP A 346 -0.13 -29.70 -0.34
CA ASP A 346 -1.29 -29.39 -1.17
C ASP A 346 -1.48 -27.87 -1.35
N THR A 347 -2.27 -27.51 -2.36
CA THR A 347 -2.66 -26.13 -2.65
C THR A 347 -4.17 -26.05 -2.83
N LEU A 348 -4.77 -24.97 -2.33
CA LEU A 348 -6.22 -24.76 -2.35
C LEU A 348 -6.60 -23.43 -3.02
N LYS A 349 -7.74 -23.42 -3.73
CA LYS A 349 -8.33 -22.18 -4.25
C LYS A 349 -8.92 -21.38 -3.09
N MET A 350 -8.45 -20.15 -2.92
CA MET A 350 -9.00 -19.23 -1.93
C MET A 350 -10.35 -18.71 -2.38
N LYS A 351 -11.21 -18.35 -1.41
CA LYS A 351 -12.55 -17.82 -1.68
C LYS A 351 -12.53 -16.65 -2.65
N PHE A 352 -11.71 -15.64 -2.40
CA PHE A 352 -11.57 -14.46 -3.27
C PHE A 352 -10.09 -14.03 -3.46
N GLY A 353 -9.13 -14.79 -2.92
CA GLY A 353 -7.69 -14.51 -3.00
C GLY A 353 -7.23 -13.27 -2.23
N ASN A 354 -5.91 -13.10 -2.14
CA ASN A 354 -5.29 -11.90 -1.58
C ASN A 354 -4.74 -11.03 -2.73
N ARG A 355 -5.30 -9.83 -2.85
CA ARG A 355 -5.03 -8.90 -3.96
C ARG A 355 -5.00 -7.45 -3.48
N GLY A 356 -3.81 -6.89 -3.32
CA GLY A 356 -3.65 -5.56 -2.76
C GLY A 356 -2.22 -5.22 -2.37
N HIS A 357 -2.00 -3.96 -1.99
CA HIS A 357 -0.68 -3.44 -1.61
C HIS A 357 -0.55 -3.20 -0.10
N ASN A 358 -1.54 -3.66 0.68
CA ASN A 358 -1.70 -3.36 2.10
C ASN A 358 -1.88 -4.62 2.95
N ILE A 359 -1.30 -5.76 2.53
CA ILE A 359 -1.57 -7.05 3.17
C ILE A 359 -0.47 -7.36 4.20
N PRO A 360 -0.79 -7.43 5.50
CA PRO A 360 0.18 -7.66 6.56
C PRO A 360 0.61 -9.13 6.65
N CYS A 361 1.91 -9.37 6.63
CA CYS A 361 2.53 -10.69 6.78
C CYS A 361 3.48 -10.69 7.99
N THR A 362 3.26 -11.59 8.94
CA THR A 362 4.13 -11.78 10.10
C THR A 362 5.19 -12.83 9.80
N ASN A 363 6.46 -12.46 9.95
CA ASN A 363 7.58 -13.40 9.94
C ASN A 363 7.60 -14.18 11.25
N LEU A 364 7.40 -15.50 11.20
CA LEU A 364 7.32 -16.33 12.39
C LEU A 364 8.67 -16.54 13.10
N LEU A 365 9.80 -16.27 12.43
CA LEU A 365 11.13 -16.36 13.05
C LEU A 365 11.43 -15.15 13.92
N SER A 366 11.17 -13.94 13.42
CA SER A 366 11.51 -12.69 14.09
C SER A 366 10.34 -12.06 14.86
N GLY A 367 9.09 -12.45 14.55
CA GLY A 367 7.88 -11.81 15.05
C GLY A 367 7.56 -10.47 14.37
N LYS A 368 8.37 -10.02 13.40
CA LYS A 368 8.17 -8.75 12.69
C LYS A 368 7.06 -8.88 11.64
N CYS A 369 6.20 -7.87 11.57
CA CYS A 369 5.15 -7.75 10.58
C CYS A 369 5.56 -6.78 9.47
N TYR A 370 5.29 -7.17 8.22
CA TYR A 370 5.59 -6.39 7.02
C TYR A 370 4.31 -6.15 6.24
N ILE A 371 4.19 -4.99 5.58
CA ILE A 371 3.12 -4.76 4.60
C ILE A 371 3.62 -5.24 3.24
N THR A 372 2.79 -6.00 2.55
CA THR A 372 3.19 -6.70 1.33
C THR A 372 2.22 -6.42 0.16
N SER A 373 2.77 -6.51 -1.05
CA SER A 373 2.00 -6.54 -2.29
C SER A 373 1.69 -7.99 -2.65
N GLN A 374 0.42 -8.30 -2.93
CA GLN A 374 -0.01 -9.66 -3.25
C GLN A 374 -0.97 -9.68 -4.41
N ASN A 375 -0.89 -10.74 -5.21
CA ASN A 375 -1.85 -11.06 -6.25
C ASN A 375 -1.94 -12.57 -6.49
N HIS A 376 -2.69 -13.28 -5.63
CA HIS A 376 -2.89 -14.72 -5.79
C HIS A 376 -4.30 -15.17 -5.41
N GLY A 377 -4.82 -16.16 -6.14
CA GLY A 377 -6.12 -16.79 -5.89
C GLY A 377 -6.03 -18.19 -5.28
N PHE A 378 -4.82 -18.72 -5.14
CA PHE A 378 -4.52 -20.03 -4.55
C PHE A 378 -3.55 -19.83 -3.39
N ALA A 379 -3.54 -20.75 -2.43
CA ALA A 379 -2.64 -20.74 -1.28
C ALA A 379 -2.12 -22.15 -1.00
N VAL A 380 -0.98 -22.25 -0.33
CA VAL A 380 -0.45 -23.51 0.20
C VAL A 380 -1.24 -23.92 1.44
N ASP A 381 -1.60 -25.19 1.52
CA ASP A 381 -2.18 -25.78 2.72
C ASP A 381 -1.07 -26.09 3.73
N ALA A 382 -0.88 -25.22 4.72
CA ALA A 382 0.18 -25.35 5.72
C ALA A 382 0.07 -26.64 6.54
N ASP A 383 -1.14 -27.18 6.73
CA ASP A 383 -1.35 -28.41 7.51
C ASP A 383 -0.81 -29.66 6.79
N THR A 384 -0.59 -29.56 5.48
CA THR A 384 -0.03 -30.63 4.65
C THR A 384 1.49 -30.55 4.47
N LEU A 385 2.14 -29.53 5.07
CA LEU A 385 3.59 -29.38 4.96
C LEU A 385 4.34 -30.56 5.60
N PRO A 386 5.33 -31.14 4.90
CA PRO A 386 6.19 -32.17 5.48
C PRO A 386 7.01 -31.66 6.67
N ASN A 387 7.45 -32.57 7.54
CA ASN A 387 8.11 -32.25 8.81
C ASN A 387 9.46 -31.52 8.68
N ASP A 388 10.13 -31.62 7.55
CA ASP A 388 11.37 -30.91 7.21
C ASP A 388 11.13 -29.47 6.74
N TRP A 389 9.86 -29.07 6.56
CA TRP A 389 9.43 -27.72 6.24
C TRP A 389 8.75 -27.03 7.44
N SER A 390 8.76 -25.70 7.42
CA SER A 390 8.02 -24.88 8.35
C SER A 390 7.53 -23.62 7.66
N GLU A 391 6.41 -23.09 8.13
CA GLU A 391 5.96 -21.76 7.77
C GLU A 391 7.02 -20.71 8.11
N LEU A 392 7.18 -19.73 7.22
CA LEU A 392 8.09 -18.61 7.37
C LEU A 392 7.31 -17.31 7.58
N PHE A 393 6.27 -17.08 6.78
CA PHE A 393 5.37 -15.94 6.90
C PHE A 393 3.92 -16.43 6.98
N VAL A 394 3.10 -15.71 7.73
CA VAL A 394 1.65 -15.95 7.83
C VAL A 394 0.90 -14.62 7.68
N ASN A 395 -0.22 -14.67 6.98
CA ASN A 395 -1.08 -13.51 6.81
C ASN A 395 -1.73 -13.12 8.15
N ALA A 396 -1.56 -11.87 8.58
CA ALA A 396 -2.09 -11.44 9.87
C ALA A 396 -3.63 -11.22 9.88
N ASN A 397 -4.27 -11.18 8.71
CA ASN A 397 -5.72 -11.01 8.59
C ASN A 397 -6.49 -12.33 8.55
N ASP A 398 -6.01 -13.32 7.78
CA ASP A 398 -6.75 -14.56 7.51
C ASP A 398 -5.99 -15.85 7.87
N HIS A 399 -4.75 -15.72 8.36
CA HIS A 399 -3.87 -16.82 8.76
C HIS A 399 -3.49 -17.80 7.64
N SER A 400 -3.69 -17.42 6.37
CA SER A 400 -3.16 -18.19 5.25
C SER A 400 -1.63 -18.19 5.23
N ASN A 401 -1.05 -19.24 4.65
CA ASN A 401 0.40 -19.36 4.50
C ASN A 401 0.93 -18.29 3.53
N GLU A 402 1.96 -17.56 3.96
CA GLU A 402 2.56 -16.49 3.16
C GLU A 402 4.04 -16.76 2.83
N GLY A 403 4.53 -17.94 3.18
CA GLY A 403 5.88 -18.38 2.90
C GLY A 403 6.28 -19.62 3.69
N ILE A 404 7.24 -20.36 3.16
CA ILE A 404 7.79 -21.57 3.77
C ILE A 404 9.31 -21.57 3.68
N ARG A 405 9.94 -22.34 4.57
CA ARG A 405 11.37 -22.63 4.48
C ARG A 405 11.65 -24.07 4.86
N HIS A 406 12.74 -24.60 4.32
CA HIS A 406 13.27 -25.88 4.77
C HIS A 406 14.06 -25.70 6.08
N LYS A 407 14.01 -26.68 6.97
CA LYS A 407 14.64 -26.65 8.31
C LYS A 407 16.16 -26.83 8.26
N ASP A 408 16.65 -27.64 7.31
CA ASP A 408 18.07 -27.97 7.17
C ASP A 408 18.70 -27.64 5.80
N ARG A 409 18.00 -26.91 4.92
CA ARG A 409 18.46 -26.62 3.54
C ARG A 409 18.23 -25.16 3.18
N PRO A 410 19.01 -24.60 2.23
CA PRO A 410 18.87 -23.21 1.81
C PRO A 410 17.70 -23.01 0.81
N TYR A 411 16.51 -23.49 1.18
CA TYR A 411 15.29 -23.35 0.38
C TYR A 411 14.27 -22.53 1.13
N PHE A 412 13.69 -21.55 0.46
CA PHE A 412 12.58 -20.78 0.99
C PHE A 412 11.72 -20.22 -0.13
N SER A 413 10.51 -19.81 0.20
CA SER A 413 9.64 -19.12 -0.73
C SER A 413 8.64 -18.25 0.00
N VAL A 414 8.09 -17.26 -0.70
CA VAL A 414 7.09 -16.33 -0.17
C VAL A 414 5.92 -16.19 -1.14
N GLN A 415 4.71 -16.08 -0.61
CA GLN A 415 3.47 -16.01 -1.38
C GLN A 415 3.21 -14.59 -1.92
N PHE A 416 3.66 -13.57 -1.19
CA PHE A 416 3.64 -12.17 -1.62
C PHE A 416 4.77 -11.84 -2.61
N HIS A 417 4.80 -10.60 -3.09
CA HIS A 417 5.72 -10.10 -4.12
C HIS A 417 6.74 -9.10 -3.51
N PRO A 418 7.95 -9.55 -3.12
CA PRO A 418 9.00 -8.70 -2.55
C PRO A 418 9.56 -7.69 -3.55
N GLU A 419 9.36 -7.91 -4.84
CA GLU A 419 9.67 -6.94 -5.89
C GLU A 419 8.64 -5.81 -5.95
N SER A 420 7.49 -5.92 -5.29
CA SER A 420 6.45 -4.89 -5.29
C SER A 420 5.96 -4.57 -6.71
N ALA A 421 6.20 -3.35 -7.24
CA ALA A 421 5.86 -2.91 -8.59
C ALA A 421 4.46 -3.38 -9.05
N PRO A 422 3.39 -2.83 -8.45
CA PRO A 422 3.37 -1.78 -7.43
C PRO A 422 3.31 -2.31 -5.98
N GLY A 423 3.39 -1.38 -5.01
CA GLY A 423 3.26 -1.67 -3.57
C GLY A 423 4.50 -1.34 -2.74
N PRO A 424 4.47 -1.61 -1.42
CA PRO A 424 5.55 -1.27 -0.49
C PRO A 424 6.80 -2.11 -0.73
N ARG A 425 7.99 -1.54 -0.52
CA ARG A 425 9.29 -2.19 -0.75
C ARG A 425 9.87 -2.84 0.52
N ASP A 426 9.03 -3.06 1.52
CA ASP A 426 9.43 -3.45 2.89
C ASP A 426 10.09 -4.84 2.97
N THR A 427 9.92 -5.66 1.93
CA THR A 427 10.40 -7.06 1.88
C THR A 427 11.46 -7.30 0.79
N GLU A 428 11.94 -6.26 0.11
CA GLU A 428 12.93 -6.42 -0.97
C GLU A 428 14.25 -7.06 -0.48
N PHE A 429 14.54 -6.98 0.82
CA PHE A 429 15.69 -7.63 1.46
C PHE A 429 15.74 -9.15 1.25
N LEU A 430 14.62 -9.80 0.88
CA LEU A 430 14.58 -11.22 0.58
C LEU A 430 15.44 -11.59 -0.64
N PHE A 431 15.62 -10.66 -1.58
CA PHE A 431 16.59 -10.84 -2.66
C PHE A 431 18.03 -10.81 -2.13
N ASP A 432 18.34 -9.95 -1.16
CA ASP A 432 19.66 -9.93 -0.50
C ASP A 432 19.94 -11.24 0.24
N VAL A 433 18.92 -11.77 0.94
CA VAL A 433 18.98 -13.08 1.59
C VAL A 433 19.30 -14.18 0.59
N PHE A 434 18.64 -14.20 -0.58
CA PHE A 434 18.87 -15.20 -1.61
C PHE A 434 20.29 -15.12 -2.20
N ILE A 435 20.74 -13.94 -2.61
CA ILE A 435 22.08 -13.76 -3.20
C ILE A 435 23.20 -14.04 -2.20
N SER A 436 23.02 -13.64 -0.94
CA SER A 436 23.94 -13.97 0.15
C SER A 436 24.03 -15.48 0.36
N THR A 437 22.89 -16.17 0.36
CA THR A 437 22.83 -17.63 0.50
C THR A 437 23.56 -18.37 -0.63
N ILE A 438 23.40 -17.91 -1.88
CA ILE A 438 24.16 -18.42 -3.03
C ILE A 438 25.65 -18.22 -2.81
N THR A 439 26.06 -17.01 -2.45
CA THR A 439 27.47 -16.66 -2.24
C THR A 439 28.10 -17.48 -1.12
N ASP A 440 27.37 -17.74 -0.05
CA ASP A 440 27.81 -18.58 1.07
C ASP A 440 27.99 -20.04 0.65
N VAL A 441 27.07 -20.60 -0.15
CA VAL A 441 27.19 -21.97 -0.69
C VAL A 441 28.36 -22.09 -1.66
N ILE A 442 28.60 -21.09 -2.52
CA ILE A 442 29.76 -21.07 -3.42
C ILE A 442 31.07 -21.10 -2.63
N LYS A 443 31.15 -20.35 -1.52
CA LYS A 443 32.33 -20.30 -0.65
C LYS A 443 32.50 -21.59 0.17
N ASP A 444 31.39 -22.17 0.62
CA ASP A 444 31.35 -23.36 1.47
C ASP A 444 30.15 -24.23 1.13
N SER A 445 30.40 -25.28 0.34
CA SER A 445 29.36 -26.23 -0.07
C SER A 445 28.63 -26.93 1.10
N SER A 446 29.20 -26.96 2.31
CA SER A 446 28.53 -27.51 3.49
C SER A 446 27.29 -26.70 3.89
N LYS A 447 27.20 -25.43 3.47
CA LYS A 447 26.02 -24.57 3.68
C LYS A 447 24.77 -25.07 2.96
N MET A 448 24.89 -25.98 2.00
CA MET A 448 23.74 -26.72 1.45
C MET A 448 23.02 -27.59 2.47
N ARG A 449 23.57 -27.80 3.67
CA ARG A 449 22.96 -28.51 4.81
C ARG A 449 22.63 -27.57 5.98
N THR A 450 22.42 -26.30 5.69
CA THR A 450 22.01 -25.31 6.69
C THR A 450 20.77 -24.55 6.24
N PRO A 451 19.86 -24.18 7.15
CA PRO A 451 18.73 -23.34 6.82
C PRO A 451 19.18 -21.94 6.39
N VAL A 452 18.34 -21.30 5.57
CA VAL A 452 18.46 -19.88 5.24
C VAL A 452 18.41 -19.03 6.51
N LYS A 453 19.29 -18.03 6.60
CA LYS A 453 19.28 -17.04 7.68
C LYS A 453 18.54 -15.79 7.23
N PHE A 454 17.60 -15.34 8.05
CA PHE A 454 16.82 -14.13 7.80
C PHE A 454 17.23 -13.01 8.77
N PRO A 455 17.17 -11.74 8.34
CA PRO A 455 17.35 -10.61 9.25
C PRO A 455 16.17 -10.51 10.24
N GLY A 456 16.35 -9.73 11.30
CA GLY A 456 15.31 -9.48 12.30
C GLY A 456 15.44 -10.32 13.58
N GLY A 457 16.35 -11.27 13.65
CA GLY A 457 16.62 -12.03 14.88
C GLY A 457 15.52 -13.03 15.24
N ASP A 458 15.47 -13.40 16.51
CA ASP A 458 14.54 -14.39 17.07
C ASP A 458 13.38 -13.69 17.80
N ALA A 459 12.15 -14.19 17.60
CA ALA A 459 10.93 -13.60 18.13
C ALA A 459 10.91 -13.52 19.66
N ALA A 460 11.40 -14.55 20.37
CA ALA A 460 11.43 -14.54 21.83
C ALA A 460 12.48 -13.54 22.34
N ALA A 461 13.65 -13.47 21.69
CA ALA A 461 14.67 -12.48 22.01
C ALA A 461 14.19 -11.03 21.78
N ASN A 462 13.48 -10.78 20.67
CA ASN A 462 12.92 -9.46 20.35
C ASN A 462 11.88 -9.03 21.39
N ALA A 463 10.95 -9.93 21.72
CA ALA A 463 9.95 -9.67 22.76
C ALA A 463 10.58 -9.39 24.14
N ALA A 464 11.66 -10.09 24.49
CA ALA A 464 12.39 -9.87 25.73
C ALA A 464 13.18 -8.54 25.75
N ALA A 465 13.68 -8.08 24.59
CA ALA A 465 14.41 -6.83 24.46
C ALA A 465 13.51 -5.59 24.61
N LYS A 466 12.23 -5.72 24.26
CA LYS A 466 11.23 -4.63 24.32
C LYS A 466 9.98 -5.12 25.07
N PRO A 467 10.09 -5.38 26.39
CA PRO A 467 8.99 -5.91 27.16
C PRO A 467 7.87 -4.88 27.29
N ARG A 468 6.63 -5.36 27.40
CA ARG A 468 5.47 -4.52 27.68
C ARG A 468 5.68 -3.72 28.97
N VAL A 469 5.44 -2.41 28.90
CA VAL A 469 5.50 -1.53 30.06
C VAL A 469 4.26 -1.75 30.93
N ASN A 470 4.48 -2.12 32.20
CA ASN A 470 3.41 -2.31 33.18
C ASN A 470 3.25 -1.07 34.05
N VAL A 471 2.11 -0.38 33.93
CA VAL A 471 1.75 0.84 34.67
C VAL A 471 0.32 0.71 35.17
N LYS A 472 0.02 1.31 36.33
CA LYS A 472 -1.32 1.28 36.95
C LYS A 472 -1.98 2.65 36.96
N LYS A 473 -1.19 3.73 36.97
CA LYS A 473 -1.67 5.11 37.00
C LYS A 473 -0.89 5.96 36.01
N VAL A 474 -1.58 6.60 35.06
CA VAL A 474 -0.99 7.44 34.01
C VAL A 474 -1.54 8.86 34.07
N LEU A 475 -0.62 9.83 34.01
CA LEU A 475 -0.93 11.24 33.84
C LEU A 475 -0.94 11.59 32.34
N VAL A 476 -2.02 12.19 31.86
CA VAL A 476 -2.18 12.68 30.48
C VAL A 476 -2.18 14.20 30.52
N LEU A 477 -1.30 14.82 29.73
CA LEU A 477 -1.28 16.28 29.55
C LEU A 477 -2.20 16.68 28.39
N GLY A 478 -3.20 17.51 28.67
CA GLY A 478 -4.10 18.08 27.66
C GLY A 478 -3.47 19.23 26.88
N SER A 479 -4.25 19.76 25.93
CA SER A 479 -3.84 20.81 24.98
C SER A 479 -3.55 22.17 25.62
N GLY A 480 -4.19 22.47 26.75
CA GLY A 480 -4.17 23.82 27.32
C GLY A 480 -5.36 24.65 26.83
N GLY A 481 -5.17 25.96 26.65
CA GLY A 481 -6.16 26.82 25.99
C GLY A 481 -6.05 26.71 24.47
N LEU A 482 -7.17 26.87 23.75
CA LEU A 482 -7.17 26.87 22.29
C LEU A 482 -6.40 28.09 21.75
N SER A 483 -5.47 27.86 20.83
CA SER A 483 -4.73 28.91 20.12
C SER A 483 -4.70 28.64 18.61
N ILE A 484 -4.47 29.68 17.80
CA ILE A 484 -4.28 29.51 16.36
C ILE A 484 -3.09 28.55 16.13
N GLY A 485 -3.29 27.53 15.31
CA GLY A 485 -2.32 26.45 15.08
C GLY A 485 -2.33 25.33 16.14
N GLN A 486 -3.17 25.42 17.18
CA GLN A 486 -3.43 24.35 18.16
C GLN A 486 -4.90 24.30 18.55
N ALA A 487 -5.67 23.57 17.76
CA ALA A 487 -7.13 23.51 17.89
C ALA A 487 -7.59 22.27 18.68
N GLY A 488 -8.85 21.86 18.50
CA GLY A 488 -9.48 20.75 19.21
C GLY A 488 -8.96 19.35 18.84
N GLU A 489 -8.02 19.22 17.90
CA GLU A 489 -7.45 17.92 17.50
C GLU A 489 -6.77 17.20 18.68
N PHE A 490 -6.12 17.95 19.57
CA PHE A 490 -5.42 17.42 20.74
C PHE A 490 -6.39 17.02 21.85
N ASP A 491 -7.53 17.70 21.95
CA ASP A 491 -8.60 17.30 22.86
C ASP A 491 -9.21 15.95 22.42
N TYR A 492 -9.39 15.74 21.11
CA TYR A 492 -9.81 14.45 20.56
C TYR A 492 -8.74 13.37 20.78
N SER A 493 -7.49 13.66 20.43
CA SER A 493 -6.37 12.72 20.54
C SER A 493 -6.12 12.27 21.97
N GLY A 494 -6.09 13.21 22.91
CA GLY A 494 -5.95 12.89 24.33
C GLY A 494 -7.17 12.15 24.90
N SER A 495 -8.37 12.34 24.35
CA SER A 495 -9.55 11.54 24.71
C SER A 495 -9.42 10.08 24.25
N GLN A 496 -8.88 9.84 23.05
CA GLN A 496 -8.59 8.48 22.57
C GLN A 496 -7.51 7.80 23.40
N ALA A 497 -6.46 8.54 23.82
CA ALA A 497 -5.44 8.02 24.72
C ALA A 497 -6.03 7.58 26.07
N ILE A 498 -6.93 8.39 26.66
CA ILE A 498 -7.65 8.03 27.90
C ILE A 498 -8.51 6.78 27.69
N LYS A 499 -9.22 6.68 26.56
CA LYS A 499 -10.04 5.50 26.23
C LYS A 499 -9.18 4.23 26.16
N ALA A 500 -8.06 4.27 25.43
CA ALA A 500 -7.14 3.14 25.31
C ALA A 500 -6.56 2.71 26.67
N LEU A 501 -6.15 3.67 27.50
CA LEU A 501 -5.69 3.40 28.87
C LEU A 501 -6.76 2.70 29.72
N LYS A 502 -8.03 3.11 29.59
CA LYS A 502 -9.15 2.51 30.32
C LYS A 502 -9.48 1.09 29.86
N GLU A 503 -9.41 0.81 28.56
CA GLU A 503 -9.58 -0.54 28.02
C GLU A 503 -8.52 -1.50 28.57
N GLU A 504 -7.32 -0.98 28.87
CA GLU A 504 -6.23 -1.71 29.53
C GLU A 504 -6.30 -1.71 31.06
N GLY A 505 -7.36 -1.16 31.66
CA GLY A 505 -7.57 -1.13 33.12
C GLY A 505 -6.64 -0.18 33.89
N ILE A 506 -6.07 0.83 33.22
CA ILE A 506 -5.13 1.80 33.80
C ILE A 506 -5.89 3.03 34.32
N TYR A 507 -5.57 3.46 35.56
CA TYR A 507 -6.15 4.67 36.16
C TYR A 507 -5.60 5.94 35.48
N THR A 508 -6.51 6.81 35.06
CA THR A 508 -6.19 8.00 34.25
C THR A 508 -6.34 9.30 35.02
N ILE A 509 -5.30 10.13 35.00
CA ILE A 509 -5.32 11.51 35.50
C ILE A 509 -5.12 12.45 34.32
N LEU A 510 -5.97 13.46 34.18
CA LEU A 510 -5.85 14.48 33.14
C LEU A 510 -5.53 15.83 33.77
N ILE A 511 -4.60 16.58 33.19
CA ILE A 511 -4.47 18.04 33.41
C ILE A 511 -4.90 18.75 32.13
N ASN A 512 -6.00 19.49 32.19
CA ASN A 512 -6.42 20.38 31.11
C ASN A 512 -7.21 21.57 31.70
N PRO A 513 -6.79 22.83 31.50
CA PRO A 513 -7.51 24.00 31.99
C PRO A 513 -8.75 24.35 31.16
N ASN A 514 -8.88 23.82 29.93
CA ASN A 514 -10.04 24.08 29.09
C ASN A 514 -11.26 23.34 29.63
N ILE A 515 -12.21 24.08 30.21
CA ILE A 515 -13.46 23.51 30.74
C ILE A 515 -14.48 23.17 29.65
N ALA A 516 -14.28 23.65 28.42
CA ALA A 516 -15.24 23.59 27.32
C ALA A 516 -14.89 22.49 26.31
N THR A 517 -14.30 21.38 26.78
CA THR A 517 -13.89 20.26 25.92
C THR A 517 -14.49 18.93 26.36
N ILE A 518 -14.67 18.03 25.39
CA ILE A 518 -15.09 16.65 25.67
C ILE A 518 -14.05 15.93 26.53
N GLN A 519 -12.76 16.28 26.40
CA GLN A 519 -11.66 15.66 27.13
C GLN A 519 -11.83 15.76 28.65
N THR A 520 -12.44 16.83 29.15
CA THR A 520 -12.68 17.07 30.58
C THR A 520 -14.07 16.64 31.05
N SER A 521 -14.83 15.95 30.21
CA SER A 521 -16.18 15.50 30.55
C SER A 521 -16.15 14.45 31.67
N LYS A 522 -17.17 14.50 32.53
CA LYS A 522 -17.30 13.60 33.67
C LYS A 522 -17.30 12.14 33.21
N GLY A 523 -16.41 11.34 33.79
CA GLY A 523 -16.31 9.90 33.51
C GLY A 523 -15.35 9.53 32.38
N LEU A 524 -14.84 10.50 31.61
CA LEU A 524 -13.84 10.20 30.58
C LEU A 524 -12.49 9.86 31.22
N ALA A 525 -11.86 10.78 31.94
CA ALA A 525 -10.74 10.46 32.84
C ALA A 525 -11.26 10.11 34.25
N ASP A 526 -10.49 9.35 35.02
CA ASP A 526 -10.85 9.01 36.40
C ASP A 526 -10.67 10.21 37.34
N LYS A 527 -9.68 11.05 37.06
CA LYS A 527 -9.47 12.33 37.74
C LYS A 527 -9.07 13.43 36.77
N VAL A 528 -9.67 14.61 36.92
CA VAL A 528 -9.36 15.80 36.10
C VAL A 528 -8.88 16.93 36.99
N TYR A 529 -7.78 17.56 36.59
CA TYR A 529 -7.23 18.78 37.17
C TYR A 529 -7.40 19.93 36.18
N PHE A 530 -8.22 20.91 36.54
CA PHE A 530 -8.37 22.16 35.81
C PHE A 530 -7.24 23.13 36.19
N LEU A 531 -6.02 22.77 35.81
CA LEU A 531 -4.79 23.53 36.10
C LEU A 531 -4.08 23.90 34.79
N PRO A 532 -3.30 24.99 34.76
CA PRO A 532 -2.44 25.30 33.62
C PRO A 532 -1.48 24.15 33.30
N VAL A 533 -1.30 23.84 32.01
CA VAL A 533 -0.34 22.84 31.54
C VAL A 533 1.06 23.47 31.47
N ASN A 534 1.73 23.59 32.62
CA ASN A 534 3.11 24.04 32.72
C ASN A 534 3.91 23.18 33.71
N ALA A 535 5.25 23.30 33.65
CA ALA A 535 6.16 22.48 34.45
C ALA A 535 5.85 22.55 35.96
N ASP A 536 5.49 23.72 36.49
CA ASP A 536 5.24 23.91 37.92
C ASP A 536 4.00 23.19 38.43
N PHE A 537 2.88 23.31 37.71
CA PHE A 537 1.65 22.61 38.09
C PHE A 537 1.74 21.12 37.82
N VAL A 538 2.35 20.71 36.70
CA VAL A 538 2.56 19.29 36.39
C VAL A 538 3.43 18.64 37.46
N ARG A 539 4.54 19.28 37.87
CA ARG A 539 5.39 18.79 38.98
C ARG A 539 4.62 18.64 40.29
N LYS A 540 3.73 19.58 40.63
CA LYS A 540 2.88 19.49 41.83
C LYS A 540 1.90 18.31 41.76
N VAL A 541 1.27 18.10 40.61
CA VAL A 541 0.34 16.97 40.41
C VAL A 541 1.09 15.65 40.46
N ILE A 542 2.27 15.54 39.86
CA ILE A 542 3.11 14.33 39.95
C ILE A 542 3.44 13.99 41.40
N LYS A 543 3.89 14.98 42.20
CA LYS A 543 4.21 14.78 43.62
C LYS A 543 3.00 14.34 44.46
N LEU A 544 1.81 14.84 44.12
CA LEU A 544 0.56 14.54 44.82
C LEU A 544 0.01 13.16 44.44
N GLU A 545 -0.10 12.88 43.14
CA GLU A 545 -0.77 11.71 42.60
C GLU A 545 0.13 10.48 42.47
N ARG A 546 1.44 10.69 42.39
CA ARG A 546 2.46 9.66 42.16
C ARG A 546 2.07 8.73 41.00
N PRO A 547 1.86 9.26 39.78
CA PRO A 547 1.61 8.42 38.61
C PRO A 547 2.85 7.58 38.28
N ASP A 548 2.66 6.38 37.75
CA ASP A 548 3.77 5.54 37.30
C ASP A 548 4.35 6.06 35.96
N ALA A 549 3.51 6.75 35.19
CA ALA A 549 3.83 7.19 33.84
C ALA A 549 3.10 8.47 33.42
N ILE A 550 3.61 9.10 32.36
CA ILE A 550 3.07 10.32 31.77
C ILE A 550 3.04 10.26 30.24
N TYR A 551 1.99 10.81 29.64
CA TYR A 551 1.93 11.13 28.20
C TYR A 551 2.09 12.63 27.97
N CYS A 552 3.11 13.00 27.19
CA CYS A 552 3.39 14.39 26.80
C CYS A 552 3.04 14.68 25.32
N THR A 553 2.63 13.68 24.54
CA THR A 553 2.54 13.75 23.07
C THR A 553 1.13 14.01 22.52
N PHE A 554 0.08 13.97 23.37
CA PHE A 554 -1.31 14.13 22.93
C PHE A 554 -1.91 15.52 23.21
N GLY A 555 -1.11 16.44 23.77
CA GLY A 555 -1.55 17.80 24.14
C GLY A 555 -0.88 18.91 23.34
N GLY A 556 -0.43 18.63 22.12
CA GLY A 556 0.28 19.57 21.25
C GLY A 556 1.59 20.11 21.85
N GLN A 557 2.08 21.23 21.31
CA GLN A 557 3.33 21.88 21.75
C GLN A 557 3.34 22.24 23.23
N THR A 558 2.18 22.59 23.80
CA THR A 558 2.08 22.93 25.23
C THR A 558 2.51 21.75 26.09
N ALA A 559 1.98 20.55 25.83
CA ALA A 559 2.36 19.33 26.54
C ALA A 559 3.80 18.89 26.23
N LEU A 560 4.22 18.97 24.96
CA LEU A 560 5.59 18.63 24.55
C LEU A 560 6.63 19.52 25.26
N SER A 561 6.39 20.82 25.33
CA SER A 561 7.25 21.80 26.00
C SER A 561 7.40 21.50 27.50
N VAL A 562 6.34 21.00 28.14
CA VAL A 562 6.43 20.53 29.53
C VAL A 562 7.32 19.29 29.63
N GLY A 563 7.15 18.32 28.72
CA GLY A 563 8.00 17.14 28.63
C GLY A 563 9.48 17.49 28.50
N ILE A 564 9.82 18.44 27.62
CA ILE A 564 11.19 18.92 27.42
C ILE A 564 11.73 19.60 28.69
N LYS A 565 10.96 20.49 29.32
CA LYS A 565 11.38 21.21 30.54
C LYS A 565 11.59 20.31 31.75
N LEU A 566 10.83 19.22 31.87
CA LEU A 566 10.90 18.28 32.99
C LEU A 566 11.76 17.04 32.69
N LYS A 567 12.42 16.98 31.53
CA LYS A 567 13.15 15.80 31.04
C LYS A 567 14.06 15.20 32.11
N ASP A 568 14.90 16.03 32.72
CA ASP A 568 15.91 15.60 33.69
C ASP A 568 15.34 15.40 35.11
N GLU A 569 14.05 15.72 35.33
CA GLU A 569 13.37 15.56 36.62
C GLU A 569 12.52 14.28 36.68
N PHE A 570 12.14 13.67 35.55
CA PHE A 570 11.20 12.55 35.53
C PHE A 570 11.66 11.33 36.32
N GLU A 571 12.96 11.01 36.28
CA GLU A 571 13.54 9.90 37.05
C GLU A 571 13.46 10.16 38.56
N GLU A 572 13.86 11.35 39.02
CA GLU A 572 13.75 11.75 40.43
C GLU A 572 12.30 11.79 40.92
N LEU A 573 11.38 12.12 40.03
CA LEU A 573 9.94 12.11 40.29
C LEU A 573 9.31 10.72 40.23
N GLY A 574 10.05 9.70 39.78
CA GLY A 574 9.60 8.31 39.67
C GLY A 574 8.56 8.07 38.57
N VAL A 575 8.54 8.89 37.52
CA VAL A 575 7.54 8.84 36.44
C VAL A 575 8.20 8.45 35.11
N LYS A 576 7.62 7.49 34.40
CA LYS A 576 8.09 7.09 33.06
C LYS A 576 7.37 7.86 31.96
N VAL A 577 8.10 8.36 30.97
CA VAL A 577 7.48 8.89 29.74
C VAL A 577 7.03 7.73 28.86
N LEU A 578 5.75 7.72 28.47
CA LEU A 578 5.19 6.73 27.55
C LEU A 578 5.23 7.22 26.10
N GLY A 579 5.48 6.31 25.16
CA GLY A 579 5.57 6.61 23.73
C GLY A 579 6.96 7.09 23.32
N THR A 580 7.00 8.09 22.42
CA THR A 580 8.25 8.64 21.88
C THR A 580 9.11 9.25 22.98
N PRO A 581 10.39 8.87 23.11
CA PRO A 581 11.31 9.46 24.08
C PRO A 581 11.46 10.97 23.91
N ILE A 582 11.66 11.71 25.03
CA ILE A 582 11.83 13.17 25.00
C ILE A 582 13.05 13.57 24.16
N ASP A 583 14.15 12.81 24.19
CA ASP A 583 15.31 13.07 23.34
C ASP A 583 14.99 13.01 21.84
N THR A 584 14.12 12.08 21.43
CA THR A 584 13.66 11.99 20.05
C THR A 584 12.80 13.19 19.68
N ILE A 585 11.91 13.64 20.58
CA ILE A 585 11.11 14.86 20.40
C ILE A 585 12.03 16.09 20.24
N ILE A 586 13.06 16.24 21.09
CA ILE A 586 14.04 17.33 20.98
C ILE A 586 14.75 17.27 19.62
N THR A 587 15.14 16.07 19.19
CA THR A 587 15.82 15.86 17.91
C THR A 587 14.95 16.29 16.72
N THR A 588 13.64 16.08 16.77
CA THR A 588 12.72 16.46 15.68
C THR A 588 12.30 17.94 15.71
N GLU A 589 12.22 18.53 16.91
CA GLU A 589 11.84 19.95 17.08
C GLU A 589 13.01 20.90 16.79
N ASP A 590 14.24 20.47 17.12
CA ASP A 590 15.45 21.23 16.81
C ASP A 590 15.88 20.97 15.36
N ARG A 591 15.85 22.02 14.54
CA ARG A 591 16.12 21.92 13.10
C ARG A 591 17.53 21.44 12.78
N GLU A 592 18.53 21.78 13.60
CA GLU A 592 19.90 21.37 13.38
C GLU A 592 20.09 19.89 13.73
N LEU A 593 19.53 19.45 14.86
CA LEU A 593 19.55 18.04 15.24
C LEU A 593 18.78 17.17 14.24
N PHE A 594 17.65 17.67 13.73
CA PHE A 594 16.88 17.00 12.69
C PHE A 594 17.68 16.85 11.40
N ALA A 595 18.28 17.94 10.90
CA ALA A 595 19.08 17.92 9.67
C ALA A 595 20.26 16.93 9.77
N ARG A 596 20.98 16.91 10.90
CA ARG A 596 22.06 15.94 11.13
C ARG A 596 21.55 14.51 11.19
N SER A 597 20.37 14.28 11.78
CA SER A 597 19.76 12.94 11.84
C SER A 597 19.40 12.44 10.44
N MET A 598 18.84 13.31 9.59
CA MET A 598 18.55 12.99 8.19
C MET A 598 19.82 12.74 7.37
N GLU A 599 20.86 13.54 7.56
CA GLU A 599 22.17 13.35 6.91
C GLU A 599 22.81 12.01 7.30
N SER A 600 22.69 11.59 8.57
CA SER A 600 23.27 10.33 9.06
C SER A 600 22.74 9.07 8.36
N ILE A 601 21.53 9.15 7.78
CA ILE A 601 20.91 8.08 6.99
C ILE A 601 20.96 8.36 5.48
N GLY A 602 21.64 9.43 5.06
CA GLY A 602 21.74 9.84 3.66
C GLY A 602 20.42 10.34 3.07
N ALA A 603 19.46 10.77 3.89
CA ALA A 603 18.19 11.30 3.42
C ALA A 603 18.38 12.73 2.88
N PRO A 604 17.82 13.07 1.70
CA PRO A 604 17.99 14.39 1.11
C PRO A 604 17.19 15.43 1.89
N CYS A 605 17.86 16.52 2.29
CA CYS A 605 17.22 17.71 2.85
C CYS A 605 17.51 18.94 1.98
N ALA A 606 16.65 19.95 2.09
CA ALA A 606 16.94 21.24 1.49
C ALA A 606 18.21 21.82 2.10
N LYS A 607 19.01 22.52 1.28
CA LYS A 607 20.20 23.22 1.79
C LYS A 607 19.74 24.32 2.75
N SER A 608 20.18 24.24 4.00
CA SER A 608 19.80 25.19 5.04
C SER A 608 20.96 25.51 5.99
N LYS A 609 20.94 26.69 6.61
CA LYS A 609 21.89 27.10 7.65
C LYS A 609 21.18 27.95 8.70
N SER A 610 21.45 27.66 9.97
CA SER A 610 20.94 28.45 11.10
C SER A 610 21.69 29.78 11.22
N ALA A 611 21.00 30.81 11.66
CA ALA A 611 21.56 32.13 11.93
C ALA A 611 20.97 32.72 13.22
N ASN A 612 21.80 33.31 14.05
CA ASN A 612 21.42 33.95 15.32
C ASN A 612 21.45 35.49 15.23
N ASN A 613 21.90 36.04 14.10
CA ASN A 613 21.91 37.46 13.81
C ASN A 613 21.84 37.68 12.29
N LEU A 614 21.71 38.96 11.88
CA LEU A 614 21.57 39.33 10.47
C LEU A 614 22.82 39.02 9.64
N GLU A 615 24.02 39.12 10.22
CA GLU A 615 25.28 38.86 9.52
C GLU A 615 25.40 37.38 9.15
N GLU A 616 25.17 36.49 10.11
CA GLU A 616 25.11 35.05 9.89
C GLU A 616 24.04 34.66 8.84
N ALA A 617 22.90 35.36 8.83
CA ALA A 617 21.84 35.13 7.84
C ALA A 617 22.27 35.55 6.43
N LEU A 618 23.02 36.64 6.28
CA LEU A 618 23.57 37.07 5.00
C LEU A 618 24.63 36.09 4.48
N GLU A 619 25.55 35.65 5.35
CA GLU A 619 26.55 34.64 5.01
C GLU A 619 25.92 33.29 4.60
N ALA A 620 24.82 32.91 5.26
CA ALA A 620 24.07 31.72 4.91
C ALA A 620 23.56 31.78 3.47
N VAL A 621 23.02 32.93 3.04
CA VAL A 621 22.50 33.08 1.69
C VAL A 621 23.59 33.11 0.63
N GLU A 622 24.79 33.60 0.92
CA GLU A 622 25.92 33.53 -0.03
C GLU A 622 26.24 32.08 -0.44
N THR A 623 26.04 31.13 0.46
CA THR A 623 26.27 29.70 0.20
C THR A 623 25.04 29.02 -0.44
N ILE A 624 23.83 29.38 0.00
CA ILE A 624 22.58 28.72 -0.42
C ILE A 624 22.07 29.25 -1.77
N GLY A 625 22.17 30.56 -1.99
CA GLY A 625 21.62 31.28 -3.14
C GLY A 625 20.12 31.60 -3.01
N TYR A 626 19.71 32.74 -3.57
CA TYR A 626 18.30 33.12 -3.69
C TYR A 626 17.56 32.29 -4.76
N PRO A 627 16.23 32.12 -4.65
CA PRO A 627 15.38 32.54 -3.54
C PRO A 627 15.48 31.63 -2.31
N VAL A 628 15.28 32.20 -1.12
CA VAL A 628 15.33 31.50 0.18
C VAL A 628 14.03 31.65 0.97
N ILE A 629 13.79 30.74 1.91
CA ILE A 629 12.77 30.88 2.96
C ILE A 629 13.46 31.08 4.30
N ILE A 630 12.93 32.01 5.10
CA ILE A 630 13.29 32.22 6.49
C ILE A 630 12.23 31.54 7.35
N ARG A 631 12.65 30.79 8.37
CA ARG A 631 11.76 30.20 9.37
C ARG A 631 12.27 30.48 10.78
N ALA A 632 11.41 30.94 11.68
CA ALA A 632 11.76 31.07 13.09
C ALA A 632 11.86 29.69 13.76
N ALA A 633 12.83 29.49 14.65
CA ALA A 633 12.93 28.29 15.49
C ALA A 633 11.83 28.29 16.59
N TYR A 634 11.42 27.11 17.06
CA TYR A 634 10.45 26.90 18.15
C TYR A 634 9.09 27.62 17.96
N ALA A 635 8.67 27.85 16.71
CA ALA A 635 7.41 28.48 16.35
C ALA A 635 6.52 27.54 15.52
N LEU A 636 5.21 27.64 15.71
CA LEU A 636 4.18 26.91 14.95
C LEU A 636 3.45 27.84 13.97
N GLY A 637 2.81 27.25 12.96
CA GLY A 637 1.92 27.98 12.03
C GLY A 637 2.63 28.99 11.14
N GLY A 638 3.94 28.84 10.90
CA GLY A 638 4.71 29.77 10.07
C GLY A 638 4.94 31.15 10.67
N LEU A 639 4.70 31.36 11.97
CA LEU A 639 4.91 32.66 12.63
C LEU A 639 6.35 33.15 12.43
N GLY A 640 6.51 34.36 11.86
CA GLY A 640 7.82 34.93 11.56
C GLY A 640 8.55 34.32 10.36
N SER A 641 7.88 33.47 9.57
CA SER A 641 8.46 32.85 8.36
C SER A 641 8.09 33.64 7.11
N GLY A 642 8.92 33.55 6.05
CA GLY A 642 8.65 34.22 4.78
C GLY A 642 9.69 33.96 3.70
N PHE A 643 9.34 34.24 2.45
CA PHE A 643 10.22 34.09 1.30
C PHE A 643 10.97 35.38 0.98
N ALA A 644 12.26 35.26 0.70
CA ALA A 644 13.10 36.34 0.20
C ALA A 644 13.70 35.95 -1.15
N ASP A 645 13.41 36.75 -2.18
CA ASP A 645 13.99 36.63 -3.51
C ASP A 645 15.29 37.43 -3.65
N ASN A 646 15.58 38.32 -2.69
CA ASN A 646 16.75 39.19 -2.70
C ASN A 646 17.15 39.65 -1.28
N LYS A 647 18.27 40.39 -1.22
CA LYS A 647 18.89 40.87 0.04
C LYS A 647 18.00 41.81 0.84
N GLU A 648 17.28 42.71 0.18
CA GLU A 648 16.41 43.68 0.85
C GLU A 648 15.26 42.96 1.58
N GLN A 649 14.60 42.03 0.89
CA GLN A 649 13.53 41.22 1.48
C GLN A 649 14.05 40.34 2.63
N LEU A 650 15.26 39.78 2.49
CA LEU A 650 15.89 38.99 3.55
C LEU A 650 16.08 39.81 4.83
N ILE A 651 16.62 41.03 4.72
CA ILE A 651 16.87 41.91 5.86
C ILE A 651 15.56 42.25 6.58
N ASP A 652 14.52 42.62 5.83
CA ASP A 652 13.20 42.95 6.37
C ASP A 652 12.57 41.78 7.14
N LEU A 653 12.70 40.56 6.61
CA LEU A 653 12.18 39.36 7.24
C LEU A 653 13.01 38.96 8.48
N CYS A 654 14.34 39.05 8.42
CA CYS A 654 15.20 38.76 9.58
C CYS A 654 14.85 39.67 10.77
N ASN A 655 14.65 40.97 10.53
CA ASN A 655 14.28 41.92 11.59
C ASN A 655 12.97 41.55 12.28
N LYS A 656 12.00 41.03 11.54
CA LYS A 656 10.72 40.55 12.09
C LYS A 656 10.89 39.22 12.84
N ALA A 657 11.65 38.28 12.26
CA ALA A 657 11.82 36.95 12.81
C ALA A 657 12.64 36.97 14.11
N PHE A 658 13.71 37.76 14.19
CA PHE A 658 14.52 37.91 15.40
C PHE A 658 13.79 38.59 16.57
N ALA A 659 12.72 39.33 16.30
CA ALA A 659 11.86 39.86 17.35
C ALA A 659 11.03 38.76 18.05
N ALA A 660 10.81 37.62 17.38
CA ALA A 660 10.01 36.50 17.87
C ALA A 660 10.85 35.30 18.33
N SER A 661 12.03 35.08 17.74
CA SER A 661 12.92 33.95 18.04
C SER A 661 14.38 34.38 18.05
N PRO A 662 15.22 33.90 18.99
CA PRO A 662 16.65 34.17 19.00
C PRO A 662 17.42 33.50 17.85
N GLN A 663 16.79 32.56 17.15
CA GLN A 663 17.39 31.82 16.04
C GLN A 663 16.40 31.69 14.87
N ILE A 664 16.93 31.84 13.66
CA ILE A 664 16.21 31.60 12.41
C ILE A 664 16.94 30.57 11.55
N LEU A 665 16.21 29.89 10.67
CA LEU A 665 16.75 29.03 9.64
C LEU A 665 16.60 29.71 8.28
N ILE A 666 17.70 29.78 7.53
CA ILE A 666 17.73 30.17 6.12
C ILE A 666 17.80 28.88 5.29
N GLU A 667 16.86 28.68 4.38
CA GLU A 667 16.75 27.46 3.59
C GLU A 667 16.45 27.78 2.12
N ARG A 668 16.94 26.94 1.20
CA ARG A 668 16.63 27.07 -0.23
C ARG A 668 15.12 27.00 -0.46
N SER A 669 14.57 27.96 -1.20
CA SER A 669 13.15 27.94 -1.53
C SER A 669 12.81 26.77 -2.45
N MET A 670 11.80 26.00 -2.04
CA MET A 670 11.20 24.90 -2.80
C MET A 670 9.79 25.29 -3.30
N LYS A 671 9.52 26.60 -3.41
CA LYS A 671 8.21 27.13 -3.78
C LYS A 671 7.75 26.53 -5.12
N GLY A 672 6.50 26.08 -5.17
CA GLY A 672 5.92 25.45 -6.37
C GLY A 672 6.10 23.94 -6.45
N TRP A 673 6.82 23.32 -5.51
CA TRP A 673 6.91 21.86 -5.42
C TRP A 673 5.60 21.27 -4.89
N LYS A 674 5.34 20.01 -5.24
CA LYS A 674 4.30 19.22 -4.58
C LYS A 674 4.68 19.02 -3.11
N GLU A 675 3.70 19.14 -2.23
CA GLU A 675 3.86 18.84 -0.81
C GLU A 675 3.02 17.59 -0.49
N VAL A 676 3.68 16.57 0.04
CA VAL A 676 3.08 15.27 0.33
C VAL A 676 3.42 14.90 1.77
N GLU A 677 2.38 14.53 2.51
CA GLU A 677 2.46 14.22 3.93
C GLU A 677 2.10 12.76 4.17
N TYR A 678 2.70 12.16 5.21
CA TYR A 678 2.49 10.77 5.56
C TYR A 678 2.29 10.62 7.06
N GLU A 679 1.22 9.94 7.44
CA GLU A 679 0.97 9.54 8.81
C GLU A 679 1.60 8.17 9.06
N VAL A 680 2.63 8.13 9.90
CA VAL A 680 3.42 6.92 10.16
C VAL A 680 3.20 6.44 11.59
N VAL A 681 2.90 5.16 11.74
CA VAL A 681 2.80 4.48 13.04
C VAL A 681 3.94 3.47 13.16
N ARG A 682 4.72 3.58 14.24
CA ARG A 682 5.75 2.62 14.59
C ARG A 682 5.55 2.11 16.01
N ASP A 683 5.51 0.79 16.18
CA ASP A 683 5.38 0.17 17.50
C ASP A 683 6.75 -0.09 18.16
N ALA A 684 6.70 -0.62 19.39
CA ALA A 684 7.91 -0.94 20.16
C ALA A 684 8.71 -2.13 19.58
N GLN A 685 8.10 -2.94 18.72
CA GLN A 685 8.70 -4.11 18.06
C GLN A 685 9.25 -3.78 16.66
N ASP A 686 9.34 -2.49 16.32
CA ASP A 686 9.83 -2.01 15.02
C ASP A 686 8.95 -2.41 13.82
N ASN A 687 7.67 -2.70 14.06
CA ASN A 687 6.67 -2.70 13.00
C ASN A 687 6.36 -1.25 12.66
N CYS A 688 6.50 -0.87 11.39
CA CYS A 688 6.33 0.51 10.92
C CYS A 688 5.42 0.51 9.70
N ILE A 689 4.34 1.28 9.75
CA ILE A 689 3.35 1.38 8.67
C ILE A 689 3.00 2.83 8.38
N THR A 690 2.65 3.11 7.13
CA THR A 690 2.03 4.36 6.73
C THR A 690 0.51 4.17 6.68
N VAL A 691 -0.21 4.92 7.52
CA VAL A 691 -1.66 4.78 7.69
C VAL A 691 -2.44 5.68 6.74
N CYS A 692 -1.90 6.87 6.47
CA CYS A 692 -2.50 7.85 5.58
C CYS A 692 -1.40 8.56 4.79
N ASN A 693 -1.72 8.94 3.56
CA ASN A 693 -0.92 9.86 2.79
C ASN A 693 -1.83 10.95 2.23
N MET A 694 -1.30 12.16 2.14
CA MET A 694 -2.03 13.35 1.75
C MET A 694 -1.21 14.14 0.74
N GLU A 695 -1.86 14.70 -0.27
CA GLU A 695 -1.25 15.67 -1.19
C GLU A 695 -1.93 17.03 -1.02
N ASN A 696 -1.11 18.07 -0.88
CA ASN A 696 -1.61 19.43 -0.86
C ASN A 696 -1.92 19.85 -2.29
N PHE A 697 -3.15 20.31 -2.52
CA PHE A 697 -3.56 20.87 -3.80
C PHE A 697 -2.81 22.18 -4.08
N ASP A 698 -2.65 22.97 -3.03
CA ASP A 698 -1.79 24.15 -3.03
C ASP A 698 -0.32 23.73 -2.96
N PRO A 699 0.56 24.28 -3.82
CA PRO A 699 1.97 23.91 -3.80
C PRO A 699 2.69 24.46 -2.57
N LEU A 700 3.88 23.91 -2.31
CA LEU A 700 4.75 24.37 -1.22
C LEU A 700 4.93 25.88 -1.27
N GLY A 701 4.67 26.52 -0.13
CA GLY A 701 4.71 27.98 0.06
C GLY A 701 3.42 28.55 0.65
N ILE A 702 2.35 27.77 0.65
CA ILE A 702 1.18 27.93 1.51
C ILE A 702 1.35 26.96 2.69
N HIS A 703 0.99 27.37 3.90
CA HIS A 703 1.15 26.52 5.09
C HIS A 703 0.14 25.37 5.03
N THR A 704 0.56 24.14 5.36
CA THR A 704 -0.27 22.93 5.27
C THR A 704 -1.63 23.07 5.95
N GLY A 705 -1.65 23.66 7.15
CA GLY A 705 -2.88 23.96 7.91
C GLY A 705 -3.85 24.96 7.24
N ASP A 706 -3.41 25.68 6.20
CA ASP A 706 -4.21 26.61 5.40
C ASP A 706 -4.44 26.10 3.96
N SER A 707 -3.78 25.01 3.54
CA SER A 707 -3.89 24.44 2.21
C SER A 707 -5.15 23.58 2.05
N ILE A 708 -5.66 23.50 0.82
CA ILE A 708 -6.60 22.42 0.46
C ILE A 708 -5.80 21.11 0.36
N VAL A 709 -6.23 20.09 1.09
CA VAL A 709 -5.56 18.78 1.16
C VAL A 709 -6.47 17.68 0.65
N VAL A 710 -5.96 16.76 -0.15
CA VAL A 710 -6.66 15.55 -0.62
C VAL A 710 -6.03 14.28 -0.04
N ALA A 711 -6.86 13.28 0.25
CA ALA A 711 -6.43 11.98 0.77
C ALA A 711 -7.20 10.83 0.08
N PRO A 712 -6.51 9.81 -0.48
CA PRO A 712 -5.06 9.75 -0.68
C PRO A 712 -4.58 10.72 -1.78
N SER A 713 -3.25 10.84 -1.95
CA SER A 713 -2.59 11.63 -3.03
C SER A 713 -3.01 11.24 -4.44
#